data_AF-A0A9W8GIY0-F1
#
_entry.id   AF-A0A9W8GIY0-F1
#
_cell.length_a   1.000
_cell.length_b   1.000
_cell.length_c   1.000
_cell.angle_alpha   90.00
_cell.angle_beta   90.00
_cell.angle_gamma   90.00
#
_symmetry.space_group_name_H-M   'P 1'
#
loop_
_entity.id
_entity.type
_entity.pdbx_description
1 polymer ?
#
loop_
_entity_poly.entity_id
_entity_poly.type
_entity_poly.pdbx_seq_one_letter_code
_entity_poly.pdbx_strand_id
1 'polypeptide(L)'
;MRNAKLFAGTSHLALAQRVAGHLGVELAPVSLRRYTNRETTVDLGCSVREKDVYILQSGSMTTNDHLMEALIMVSAAKLASARKITVVMPYFPYSKQSKKKKRRGAISGKLVASMLGVAGADHVITMDLHASQMSGFFTIPVDNLVSEPTIARWVADNIVRGGASGVVVVAKNAGGAKRVTALADRLGAPFALIHTDNAPSTRQFSRTPSTVALHTLTPTSRGPDMFASAASCIPIGSPPHGDADLRTIPDAGPAGGARRAKGRRPDAVEALAASVQRAAFYVSPLMAADEHAAEPEVLDIGAAGGASPPPGMEISEVLNRSDDDDDDDIDHGALLEMVNTPADEPEDAEHNSEAIEQAAAGILEQRLSMRPAAVPVDASTPGAVAGRQRSHLQPQPIQRITSGTHLQSDPPLRPPVDVTSWHKKRTARITLVGDVRDRVILLLDDMIDHPSSFLTAAEHLMVHCQARAVHIVAAHGLFSGSSLGEVEICPYVQSVIVTNTFPIPDELTSASSKLVQIDIAPVLAEAIRRNHNGESISYLFDRNPLDQQSARDDGHESTTHFGFKTVPKDMKESLVRGVFSSVASSYDVMNDAMSMGVHRLWKDHFIRKMAPQPGAKLLDVAGGTGDITQRFLEYQDRVNGDSTSSVHMLDINPEMLAEGERRFADSEWVRDGRISFTVGNAEHLEGLSDETFDAYSIAFGIRNCTRPEQVVREAYRVLKPGGRFMCLEFSRVENPVLAAVYDFHSFNVIPRLGEAIAGDRASYEYLVESIRKFPPQNEFAQIIRDAGFTTVGKGYENLTFGTVAIHTGYKF
;
A
#
# COMPACT_ATOMS: atom_id res chain seq x y z
N MET A 1 -6.58 -27.55 5.58
CA MET A 1 -7.00 -27.73 4.16
C MET A 1 -7.52 -29.15 3.98
N ARG A 2 -8.64 -29.39 3.27
CA ARG A 2 -9.13 -30.75 2.97
C ARG A 2 -8.96 -31.02 1.47
N ASN A 3 -8.49 -32.20 1.07
CA ASN A 3 -8.17 -32.57 -0.31
C ASN A 3 -7.06 -31.73 -0.99
N ALA A 4 -6.22 -31.04 -0.22
CA ALA A 4 -4.96 -30.47 -0.70
C ALA A 4 -3.77 -31.39 -0.41
N LYS A 5 -2.69 -31.27 -1.19
CA LYS A 5 -1.37 -31.87 -0.93
C LYS A 5 -0.26 -30.86 -1.21
N LEU A 6 0.60 -30.62 -0.21
CA LEU A 6 1.77 -29.75 -0.33
C LEU A 6 3.03 -30.62 -0.45
N PHE A 7 3.74 -30.50 -1.56
CA PHE A 7 5.04 -31.13 -1.80
C PHE A 7 6.15 -30.07 -1.74
N ALA A 8 7.36 -30.50 -1.39
CA ALA A 8 8.57 -29.70 -1.45
C ALA A 8 9.52 -30.28 -2.51
N GLY A 9 10.18 -29.43 -3.28
CA GLY A 9 11.38 -29.79 -4.02
C GLY A 9 12.65 -29.68 -3.15
N THR A 10 13.82 -30.06 -3.66
CA THR A 10 15.05 -30.06 -2.87
C THR A 10 15.63 -28.67 -2.60
N SER A 11 15.15 -27.60 -3.25
CA SER A 11 15.81 -26.29 -3.16
C SER A 11 15.63 -25.60 -1.81
N HIS A 12 14.47 -25.74 -1.16
CA HIS A 12 14.15 -25.01 0.07
C HIS A 12 13.22 -25.77 1.02
N LEU A 13 13.63 -26.98 1.41
CA LEU A 13 12.86 -27.85 2.29
C LEU A 13 12.54 -27.19 3.65
N ALA A 14 13.45 -26.39 4.21
CA ALA A 14 13.26 -25.70 5.48
C ALA A 14 12.10 -24.68 5.43
N LEU A 15 11.96 -23.91 4.34
CA LEU A 15 10.81 -23.04 4.14
C LEU A 15 9.53 -23.84 3.93
N ALA A 16 9.58 -24.93 3.15
CA ALA A 16 8.42 -25.78 2.93
C ALA A 16 7.89 -26.42 4.24
N GLN A 17 8.77 -26.84 5.15
CA GLN A 17 8.41 -27.34 6.47
C GLN A 17 7.74 -26.26 7.34
N ARG A 18 8.25 -25.03 7.34
CA ARG A 18 7.63 -23.89 8.05
C ARG A 18 6.24 -23.58 7.50
N VAL A 19 6.09 -23.51 6.18
CA VAL A 19 4.81 -23.29 5.49
C VAL A 19 3.80 -24.40 5.82
N ALA A 20 4.24 -25.66 5.81
CA ALA A 20 3.41 -26.80 6.20
C ALA A 20 2.93 -26.70 7.66
N GLY A 21 3.83 -26.32 8.58
CA GLY A 21 3.51 -26.04 9.99
C GLY A 21 2.46 -24.95 10.17
N HIS A 22 2.63 -23.78 9.52
CA HIS A 22 1.63 -22.69 9.55
C HIS A 22 0.26 -23.10 8.95
N LEU A 23 0.25 -24.03 8.00
CA LEU A 23 -0.97 -24.58 7.38
C LEU A 23 -1.63 -25.70 8.21
N GLY A 24 -0.97 -26.21 9.25
CA GLY A 24 -1.43 -27.37 10.02
C GLY A 24 -1.48 -28.65 9.18
N VAL A 25 -0.54 -28.85 8.26
CA VAL A 25 -0.44 -30.03 7.39
C VAL A 25 0.98 -30.60 7.36
N GLU A 26 1.11 -31.87 7.02
CA GLU A 26 2.40 -32.50 6.72
C GLU A 26 2.77 -32.33 5.24
N LEU A 27 4.07 -32.31 4.95
CA LEU A 27 4.57 -32.41 3.57
C LEU A 27 4.23 -33.80 3.01
N ALA A 28 3.69 -33.81 1.80
CA ALA A 28 3.35 -35.03 1.08
C ALA A 28 4.62 -35.76 0.62
N PRO A 29 4.70 -37.10 0.76
CA PRO A 29 5.91 -37.84 0.44
C PRO A 29 6.21 -37.78 -1.05
N VAL A 30 7.46 -37.47 -1.38
CA VAL A 30 8.02 -37.49 -2.74
C VAL A 30 9.45 -38.04 -2.65
N SER A 31 9.84 -38.87 -3.61
CA SER A 31 11.23 -39.28 -3.78
C SER A 31 11.85 -38.45 -4.90
N LEU A 32 12.82 -37.62 -4.54
CA LEU A 32 13.61 -36.80 -5.45
C LEU A 32 15.00 -37.42 -5.51
N ARG A 33 15.41 -37.87 -6.70
CA ARG A 33 16.70 -38.57 -6.90
C ARG A 33 17.40 -38.01 -8.13
N ARG A 34 18.72 -37.99 -8.11
CA ARG A 34 19.54 -37.62 -9.28
C ARG A 34 20.43 -38.79 -9.66
N TYR A 35 20.39 -39.19 -10.93
CA TYR A 35 21.25 -40.24 -11.46
C TYR A 35 22.70 -39.76 -11.61
N THR A 36 23.65 -40.68 -11.82
CA THR A 36 25.09 -40.36 -11.98
C THR A 36 25.39 -39.51 -13.22
N ASN A 37 24.53 -39.54 -14.24
CA ASN A 37 24.55 -38.66 -15.41
C ASN A 37 23.93 -37.26 -15.16
N ARG A 38 23.53 -36.96 -13.92
CA ARG A 38 22.85 -35.73 -13.44
C ARG A 38 21.36 -35.58 -13.80
N GLU A 39 20.72 -36.58 -14.41
CA GLU A 39 19.27 -36.53 -14.66
C GLU A 39 18.45 -36.62 -13.37
N THR A 40 17.47 -35.73 -13.19
CA THR A 40 16.56 -35.72 -12.04
C THR A 40 15.35 -36.63 -12.27
N THR A 41 15.01 -37.44 -11.27
CA THR A 41 13.83 -38.32 -11.22
C THR A 41 12.95 -37.93 -10.03
N VAL A 42 11.62 -37.97 -10.24
CA VAL A 42 10.60 -37.58 -9.26
C VAL A 42 9.54 -38.68 -9.17
N ASP A 43 9.37 -39.27 -7.99
CA ASP A 43 8.26 -40.19 -7.70
C ASP A 43 7.33 -39.58 -6.65
N LEU A 44 6.06 -39.34 -7.00
CA LEU A 44 5.04 -38.88 -6.03
C LEU A 44 4.60 -40.05 -5.14
N GLY A 45 5.02 -40.05 -3.88
CA GLY A 45 4.79 -41.12 -2.92
C GLY A 45 3.35 -41.23 -2.38
N CYS A 46 2.39 -40.48 -2.92
CA CYS A 46 0.97 -40.63 -2.60
C CYS A 46 0.07 -40.21 -3.77
N SER A 47 -1.14 -40.77 -3.85
CA SER A 47 -2.10 -40.43 -4.91
C SER A 47 -2.57 -38.98 -4.82
N VAL A 48 -2.42 -38.23 -5.91
CA VAL A 48 -2.87 -36.84 -6.09
C VAL A 48 -4.16 -36.69 -6.91
N ARG A 49 -4.77 -37.80 -7.35
CA ARG A 49 -6.00 -37.81 -8.14
C ARG A 49 -7.11 -36.99 -7.46
N GLU A 50 -7.73 -36.08 -8.21
CA GLU A 50 -8.79 -35.14 -7.76
C GLU A 50 -8.43 -34.22 -6.58
N LYS A 51 -7.14 -33.94 -6.36
CA LYS A 51 -6.65 -33.07 -5.27
C LYS A 51 -6.02 -31.79 -5.80
N ASP A 52 -6.03 -30.75 -4.96
CA ASP A 52 -5.24 -29.55 -5.21
C ASP A 52 -3.79 -29.84 -4.80
N VAL A 53 -2.86 -29.69 -5.74
CA VAL A 53 -1.43 -29.95 -5.55
C VAL A 53 -0.70 -28.62 -5.47
N TYR A 54 0.01 -28.41 -4.37
CA TYR A 54 0.91 -27.29 -4.16
C TYR A 54 2.34 -27.81 -4.19
N ILE A 55 3.20 -27.27 -5.06
CA ILE A 55 4.61 -27.67 -5.18
C ILE A 55 5.47 -26.46 -4.80
N LEU A 56 6.15 -26.50 -3.66
CA LEU A 56 7.08 -25.44 -3.26
C LEU A 56 8.49 -25.75 -3.73
N GLN A 57 9.00 -24.95 -4.65
CA GLN A 57 10.38 -24.97 -5.14
C GLN A 57 10.82 -23.54 -5.43
N SER A 58 11.81 -23.02 -4.69
CA SER A 58 12.41 -21.71 -4.97
C SER A 58 13.57 -21.83 -5.96
N GLY A 59 13.93 -20.72 -6.63
CA GLY A 59 15.25 -20.60 -7.27
C GLY A 59 16.39 -20.71 -6.24
N SER A 60 17.60 -21.02 -6.70
CA SER A 60 18.74 -21.39 -5.83
C SER A 60 20.08 -21.29 -6.58
N MET A 61 21.19 -21.61 -5.92
CA MET A 61 22.51 -21.73 -6.56
C MET A 61 22.51 -22.72 -7.74
N THR A 62 21.81 -23.85 -7.61
CA THR A 62 21.60 -24.85 -8.69
C THR A 62 20.26 -24.63 -9.41
N THR A 63 20.02 -23.40 -9.87
CA THR A 63 18.73 -22.96 -10.46
C THR A 63 18.20 -23.87 -11.57
N ASN A 64 19.05 -24.37 -12.46
CA ASN A 64 18.59 -25.20 -13.59
C ASN A 64 18.05 -26.56 -13.12
N ASP A 65 18.77 -27.25 -12.23
CA ASP A 65 18.40 -28.55 -11.69
C ASP A 65 17.05 -28.48 -10.96
N HIS A 66 16.86 -27.45 -10.13
CA HIS A 66 15.63 -27.25 -9.36
C HIS A 66 14.45 -26.76 -10.22
N LEU A 67 14.70 -26.00 -11.30
CA LEU A 67 13.68 -25.67 -12.29
C LEU A 67 13.22 -26.94 -13.04
N MET A 68 14.15 -27.78 -13.49
CA MET A 68 13.81 -29.06 -14.13
C MET A 68 13.05 -29.98 -13.17
N GLU A 69 13.47 -30.06 -11.91
CA GLU A 69 12.76 -30.81 -10.88
C GLU A 69 11.33 -30.32 -10.68
N ALA A 70 11.09 -29.00 -10.61
CA ALA A 70 9.75 -28.44 -10.51
C ALA A 70 8.88 -28.77 -11.73
N LEU A 71 9.44 -28.66 -12.94
CA LEU A 71 8.74 -29.01 -14.19
C LEU A 71 8.35 -30.49 -14.23
N ILE A 72 9.23 -31.39 -13.75
CA ILE A 72 8.96 -32.82 -13.66
C ILE A 72 7.92 -33.11 -12.56
N MET A 73 7.98 -32.46 -11.39
CA MET A 73 6.97 -32.57 -10.33
C MET A 73 5.58 -32.15 -10.82
N VAL A 74 5.49 -31.04 -11.56
CA VAL A 74 4.24 -30.54 -12.16
C VAL A 74 3.71 -31.53 -13.19
N SER A 75 4.55 -32.02 -14.10
CA SER A 75 4.16 -32.98 -15.13
C SER A 75 3.68 -34.32 -14.52
N ALA A 76 4.41 -34.84 -13.53
CA ALA A 76 4.02 -36.03 -12.78
C ALA A 76 2.67 -35.87 -12.07
N ALA A 77 2.41 -34.71 -11.45
CA ALA A 77 1.12 -34.42 -10.83
C ALA A 77 -0.02 -34.30 -11.87
N LYS A 78 0.24 -33.75 -13.06
CA LYS A 78 -0.76 -33.65 -14.15
C LYS A 78 -1.12 -35.03 -14.70
N LEU A 79 -0.12 -35.86 -14.98
CA LEU A 79 -0.31 -37.26 -15.42
C LEU A 79 -1.02 -38.10 -14.37
N ALA A 80 -0.78 -37.85 -13.07
CA ALA A 80 -1.48 -38.48 -11.95
C ALA A 80 -2.90 -37.93 -11.68
N SER A 81 -3.45 -37.12 -12.58
CA SER A 81 -4.82 -36.56 -12.52
C SER A 81 -5.07 -35.63 -11.31
N ALA A 82 -4.09 -34.80 -10.95
CA ALA A 82 -4.33 -33.69 -10.02
C ALA A 82 -5.38 -32.72 -10.58
N ARG A 83 -6.26 -32.20 -9.70
CA ARG A 83 -7.37 -31.31 -10.07
C ARG A 83 -6.91 -29.90 -10.43
N LYS A 84 -5.91 -29.41 -9.70
CA LYS A 84 -5.31 -28.08 -9.83
C LYS A 84 -3.87 -28.18 -9.34
N ILE A 85 -2.92 -27.64 -10.10
CA ILE A 85 -1.49 -27.63 -9.74
C ILE A 85 -1.03 -26.19 -9.58
N THR A 86 -0.80 -25.79 -8.33
CA THR A 86 -0.25 -24.48 -7.96
C THR A 86 1.25 -24.63 -7.67
N VAL A 87 2.09 -23.93 -8.43
CA VAL A 87 3.54 -23.91 -8.19
C VAL A 87 3.88 -22.71 -7.31
N VAL A 88 4.54 -22.95 -6.18
CA VAL A 88 4.96 -21.91 -5.23
C VAL A 88 6.46 -21.70 -5.40
N MET A 89 6.84 -20.58 -6.02
CA MET A 89 8.23 -20.19 -6.28
C MET A 89 8.56 -18.88 -5.55
N PRO A 90 8.97 -18.91 -4.26
CA PRO A 90 9.15 -17.71 -3.46
C PRO A 90 10.20 -16.73 -4.03
N TYR A 91 11.27 -17.25 -4.65
CA TYR A 91 12.10 -16.53 -5.59
C TYR A 91 11.94 -17.14 -6.98
N PHE A 92 11.45 -16.35 -7.94
CA PHE A 92 11.31 -16.79 -9.33
C PHE A 92 12.65 -16.73 -10.08
N PRO A 93 13.17 -17.86 -10.60
CA PRO A 93 14.46 -17.90 -11.30
C PRO A 93 14.41 -17.15 -12.64
N TYR A 94 15.57 -16.74 -13.16
CA TYR A 94 15.71 -15.94 -14.39
C TYR A 94 15.00 -14.58 -14.41
N SER A 95 14.50 -14.10 -13.26
CA SER A 95 13.80 -12.81 -13.11
C SER A 95 14.61 -11.58 -13.56
N LYS A 96 15.94 -11.57 -13.33
CA LYS A 96 16.87 -10.54 -13.88
C LYS A 96 16.97 -10.51 -15.42
N GLN A 97 16.34 -11.46 -16.12
CA GLN A 97 16.31 -11.62 -17.57
C GLN A 97 14.89 -11.39 -18.14
N SER A 98 14.16 -10.45 -17.54
CA SER A 98 12.82 -10.02 -17.93
C SER A 98 12.75 -9.12 -19.18
N LYS A 99 13.88 -8.57 -19.65
CA LYS A 99 13.95 -7.77 -20.88
C LYS A 99 15.23 -8.02 -21.67
N LYS A 100 15.16 -7.82 -22.99
CA LYS A 100 16.32 -7.96 -23.90
C LYS A 100 17.39 -6.91 -23.55
N LYS A 101 18.54 -7.33 -23.00
CA LYS A 101 19.68 -6.44 -22.66
C LYS A 101 20.61 -6.14 -23.84
N LYS A 102 20.61 -6.98 -24.87
CA LYS A 102 21.34 -6.82 -26.15
C LYS A 102 20.36 -7.08 -27.30
N ARG A 103 20.55 -6.49 -28.50
CA ARG A 103 19.59 -6.58 -29.63
C ARG A 103 19.15 -8.02 -29.99
N ARG A 104 20.05 -9.01 -29.86
CA ARG A 104 19.80 -10.44 -30.11
C ARG A 104 19.63 -11.30 -28.83
N GLY A 105 19.32 -10.68 -27.68
CA GLY A 105 19.13 -11.38 -26.41
C GLY A 105 17.77 -12.08 -26.27
N ALA A 106 17.73 -13.17 -25.50
CA ALA A 106 16.50 -13.84 -25.08
C ALA A 106 15.81 -13.13 -23.91
N ILE A 107 14.54 -13.49 -23.66
CA ILE A 107 13.78 -13.10 -22.44
C ILE A 107 13.52 -14.37 -21.64
N SER A 108 14.55 -14.84 -20.92
CA SER A 108 14.54 -16.14 -20.25
C SER A 108 13.44 -16.26 -19.19
N GLY A 109 13.06 -15.15 -18.54
CA GLY A 109 11.92 -15.14 -17.61
C GLY A 109 10.58 -15.51 -18.27
N LYS A 110 10.36 -15.12 -19.55
CA LYS A 110 9.17 -15.51 -20.32
C LYS A 110 9.25 -16.97 -20.75
N LEU A 111 10.44 -17.49 -21.06
CA LEU A 111 10.64 -18.91 -21.35
C LEU A 111 10.30 -19.77 -20.13
N VAL A 112 10.79 -19.43 -18.94
CA VAL A 112 10.48 -20.14 -17.68
C VAL A 112 8.96 -20.12 -17.39
N ALA A 113 8.32 -18.95 -17.48
CA ALA A 113 6.88 -18.84 -17.28
C ALA A 113 6.06 -19.69 -18.28
N SER A 114 6.54 -19.80 -19.54
CA SER A 114 5.90 -20.62 -20.58
C SER A 114 6.12 -22.12 -20.32
N MET A 115 7.31 -22.54 -19.87
CA MET A 115 7.59 -23.94 -19.54
C MET A 115 6.73 -24.44 -18.37
N LEU A 116 6.48 -23.61 -17.35
CA LEU A 116 5.59 -23.97 -16.23
C LEU A 116 4.16 -24.25 -16.70
N GLY A 117 3.60 -23.40 -17.58
CA GLY A 117 2.28 -23.63 -18.19
C GLY A 117 2.25 -24.89 -19.06
N VAL A 118 3.27 -25.10 -19.91
CA VAL A 118 3.38 -26.28 -20.78
C VAL A 118 3.57 -27.59 -19.99
N ALA A 119 4.25 -27.56 -18.84
CA ALA A 119 4.36 -28.71 -17.94
C ALA A 119 3.01 -29.10 -17.28
N GLY A 120 2.03 -28.20 -17.28
CA GLY A 120 0.67 -28.42 -16.76
C GLY A 120 0.32 -27.69 -15.48
N ALA A 121 1.10 -26.67 -15.06
CA ALA A 121 0.73 -25.82 -13.93
C ALA A 121 -0.54 -25.01 -14.24
N ASP A 122 -1.44 -24.92 -13.27
CA ASP A 122 -2.71 -24.18 -13.37
C ASP A 122 -2.67 -22.82 -12.65
N HIS A 123 -1.67 -22.59 -11.79
CA HIS A 123 -1.46 -21.35 -11.04
C HIS A 123 0.02 -21.23 -10.60
N VAL A 124 0.56 -20.01 -10.49
CA VAL A 124 1.88 -19.75 -9.84
C VAL A 124 1.73 -18.77 -8.67
N ILE A 125 2.27 -19.09 -7.50
CA ILE A 125 2.44 -18.15 -6.38
C ILE A 125 3.93 -17.79 -6.29
N THR A 126 4.24 -16.50 -6.30
CA THR A 126 5.62 -15.96 -6.27
C THR A 126 5.68 -14.75 -5.35
N MET A 127 6.89 -14.29 -5.00
CA MET A 127 7.09 -13.04 -4.26
C MET A 127 8.05 -12.12 -5.02
N ASP A 128 7.78 -10.80 -4.98
CA ASP A 128 8.63 -9.70 -5.46
C ASP A 128 9.33 -9.90 -6.82
N LEU A 129 8.56 -10.26 -7.86
CA LEU A 129 9.07 -10.32 -9.24
C LEU A 129 9.84 -9.05 -9.62
N HIS A 130 11.12 -9.24 -10.02
CA HIS A 130 12.10 -8.18 -10.36
C HIS A 130 11.56 -7.04 -11.24
N ALA A 131 10.57 -7.33 -12.11
CA ALA A 131 9.75 -6.32 -12.77
C ALA A 131 8.29 -6.77 -12.74
N SER A 132 7.35 -5.92 -12.30
CA SER A 132 5.94 -6.29 -12.15
C SER A 132 5.24 -6.68 -13.46
N GLN A 133 5.76 -6.21 -14.60
CA GLN A 133 5.31 -6.63 -15.94
C GLN A 133 5.53 -8.13 -16.19
N MET A 134 6.38 -8.81 -15.42
CA MET A 134 6.59 -10.26 -15.51
C MET A 134 5.31 -11.06 -15.22
N SER A 135 4.31 -10.52 -14.52
CA SER A 135 3.02 -11.21 -14.36
C SER A 135 2.34 -11.49 -15.71
N GLY A 136 2.53 -10.62 -16.70
CA GLY A 136 2.08 -10.84 -18.09
C GLY A 136 2.89 -11.88 -18.89
N PHE A 137 3.89 -12.52 -18.27
CA PHE A 137 4.62 -13.61 -18.92
C PHE A 137 3.93 -14.96 -18.75
N PHE A 138 3.10 -15.12 -17.73
CA PHE A 138 2.35 -16.34 -17.48
C PHE A 138 1.08 -16.34 -18.35
N THR A 139 0.75 -17.49 -18.94
CA THR A 139 -0.55 -17.74 -19.60
C THR A 139 -1.59 -18.29 -18.62
N ILE A 140 -1.20 -18.39 -17.35
CA ILE A 140 -1.97 -18.94 -16.22
C ILE A 140 -1.97 -17.89 -15.09
N PRO A 141 -2.96 -17.91 -14.18
CA PRO A 141 -2.99 -17.00 -13.04
C PRO A 141 -1.70 -16.99 -12.22
N VAL A 142 -1.28 -15.81 -11.78
CA VAL A 142 -0.07 -15.62 -10.97
C VAL A 142 -0.32 -14.65 -9.80
N ASP A 143 -0.20 -15.18 -8.58
CA ASP A 143 -0.20 -14.41 -7.34
C ASP A 143 1.22 -13.89 -7.08
N ASN A 144 1.54 -12.65 -7.48
CA ASN A 144 2.79 -11.99 -7.11
C ASN A 144 2.64 -11.25 -5.78
N LEU A 145 2.98 -11.94 -4.69
CA LEU A 145 3.03 -11.42 -3.33
C LEU A 145 4.15 -10.36 -3.18
N VAL A 146 4.05 -9.52 -2.15
CA VAL A 146 5.10 -8.55 -1.78
C VAL A 146 5.61 -8.84 -0.37
N SER A 147 6.92 -8.74 -0.16
CA SER A 147 7.54 -8.83 1.16
C SER A 147 7.51 -7.51 1.93
N GLU A 148 7.24 -6.39 1.24
CA GLU A 148 7.22 -5.03 1.80
C GLU A 148 6.39 -4.88 3.10
N PRO A 149 5.17 -5.44 3.25
CA PRO A 149 4.46 -5.44 4.54
C PRO A 149 5.23 -6.09 5.70
N THR A 150 5.99 -7.15 5.39
CA THR A 150 6.75 -7.95 6.36
C THR A 150 8.08 -7.28 6.71
N ILE A 151 8.75 -6.71 5.70
CA ILE A 151 9.97 -5.90 5.85
C ILE A 151 9.66 -4.62 6.64
N ALA A 152 8.59 -3.90 6.30
CA ALA A 152 8.20 -2.67 6.98
C ALA A 152 7.92 -2.90 8.47
N ARG A 153 7.17 -3.96 8.81
CA ARG A 153 6.97 -4.34 10.23
C ARG A 153 8.29 -4.68 10.92
N TRP A 154 9.13 -5.53 10.32
CA TRP A 154 10.41 -5.89 10.94
C TRP A 154 11.30 -4.66 11.17
N VAL A 155 11.35 -3.74 10.19
CA VAL A 155 12.10 -2.49 10.28
C VAL A 155 11.54 -1.59 11.38
N ALA A 156 10.22 -1.43 11.48
CA ALA A 156 9.58 -0.67 12.56
C ALA A 156 9.93 -1.27 13.94
N ASP A 157 9.76 -2.59 14.07
CA ASP A 157 9.95 -3.36 15.29
C ASP A 157 11.42 -3.43 15.75
N ASN A 158 12.42 -3.13 14.90
CA ASN A 158 13.84 -3.30 15.22
C ASN A 158 14.75 -2.07 14.99
N ILE A 159 14.42 -1.18 14.04
CA ILE A 159 15.22 -0.01 13.69
C ILE A 159 14.51 1.30 14.10
N VAL A 160 13.20 1.40 13.91
CA VAL A 160 12.44 2.67 14.03
C VAL A 160 11.92 2.93 15.47
N ARG A 161 12.43 2.22 16.49
CA ARG A 161 11.95 2.30 17.88
C ARG A 161 11.98 3.68 18.55
N GLY A 162 12.62 4.68 17.92
CA GLY A 162 12.65 6.08 18.36
C GLY A 162 11.86 7.06 17.47
N GLY A 163 11.10 6.58 16.48
CA GLY A 163 10.31 7.40 15.54
C GLY A 163 10.88 7.48 14.12
N ALA A 164 9.97 7.59 13.14
CA ALA A 164 10.27 7.50 11.70
C ALA A 164 11.23 8.57 11.17
N SER A 165 11.27 9.76 11.81
CA SER A 165 12.14 10.87 11.40
C SER A 165 13.64 10.56 11.47
N GLY A 166 14.06 9.52 12.20
CA GLY A 166 15.46 9.11 12.28
C GLY A 166 15.99 8.32 11.07
N VAL A 167 15.13 8.00 10.09
CA VAL A 167 15.41 7.01 9.03
C VAL A 167 15.13 7.59 7.64
N VAL A 168 15.90 7.16 6.62
CA VAL A 168 15.65 7.44 5.20
C VAL A 168 15.71 6.13 4.40
N VAL A 169 14.75 5.90 3.52
CA VAL A 169 14.80 4.77 2.58
C VAL A 169 15.51 5.21 1.29
N VAL A 170 16.52 4.47 0.84
CA VAL A 170 17.40 4.91 -0.25
C VAL A 170 17.43 3.90 -1.38
N ALA A 171 17.14 4.34 -2.61
CA ALA A 171 17.21 3.48 -3.79
C ALA A 171 18.65 3.35 -4.28
N LYS A 172 19.13 2.11 -4.39
CA LYS A 172 20.46 1.80 -4.97
C LYS A 172 20.60 2.22 -6.44
N ASN A 173 19.49 2.41 -7.14
CA ASN A 173 19.41 2.88 -8.53
C ASN A 173 18.01 3.45 -8.83
N ALA A 174 17.90 4.27 -9.89
CA ALA A 174 16.63 4.89 -10.30
C ALA A 174 15.49 3.88 -10.62
N GLY A 175 15.81 2.65 -11.03
CA GLY A 175 14.80 1.61 -11.25
C GLY A 175 14.10 1.13 -9.98
N GLY A 176 14.77 1.23 -8.83
CA GLY A 176 14.21 0.87 -7.53
C GLY A 176 13.26 1.92 -6.92
N ALA A 177 13.10 3.10 -7.54
CA ALA A 177 12.41 4.25 -6.95
C ALA A 177 11.00 3.92 -6.43
N LYS A 178 10.16 3.23 -7.22
CA LYS A 178 8.78 2.87 -6.82
C LYS A 178 8.72 1.96 -5.59
N ARG A 179 9.73 1.10 -5.39
CA ARG A 179 9.82 0.18 -4.24
C ARG A 179 10.24 0.94 -2.97
N VAL A 180 11.10 1.94 -3.16
CA VAL A 180 11.58 2.83 -2.10
C VAL A 180 10.52 3.79 -1.62
N THR A 181 9.75 4.41 -2.52
CA THR A 181 8.61 5.25 -2.11
C THR A 181 7.58 4.44 -1.33
N ALA A 182 7.19 3.25 -1.81
CA ALA A 182 6.21 2.41 -1.12
C ALA A 182 6.64 2.03 0.32
N LEU A 183 7.90 1.62 0.53
CA LEU A 183 8.42 1.35 1.87
C LEU A 183 8.56 2.63 2.72
N ALA A 184 8.93 3.76 2.12
CA ALA A 184 9.08 5.04 2.81
C ALA A 184 7.73 5.59 3.30
N ASP A 185 6.73 5.64 2.41
CA ASP A 185 5.35 6.05 2.70
C ASP A 185 4.75 5.20 3.83
N ARG A 186 5.01 3.88 3.80
CA ARG A 186 4.55 2.93 4.82
C ARG A 186 5.23 3.07 6.18
N LEU A 187 6.50 3.48 6.20
CA LEU A 187 7.25 3.75 7.43
C LEU A 187 7.02 5.18 7.95
N GLY A 188 6.35 6.05 7.20
CA GLY A 188 6.27 7.49 7.49
C GLY A 188 7.63 8.19 7.41
N ALA A 189 8.55 7.66 6.59
CA ALA A 189 9.93 8.10 6.48
C ALA A 189 10.19 8.84 5.15
N PRO A 190 11.13 9.80 5.11
CA PRO A 190 11.64 10.35 3.84
C PRO A 190 12.37 9.30 3.00
N PHE A 191 12.55 9.59 1.71
CA PHE A 191 13.36 8.77 0.80
C PHE A 191 14.43 9.58 0.04
N ALA A 192 15.44 8.88 -0.47
CA ALA A 192 16.43 9.42 -1.40
C ALA A 192 16.74 8.43 -2.53
N LEU A 193 17.32 8.92 -3.62
CA LEU A 193 17.66 8.13 -4.81
C LEU A 193 19.15 8.26 -5.13
N ILE A 194 19.83 7.14 -5.39
CA ILE A 194 21.19 7.13 -5.92
C ILE A 194 21.13 6.95 -7.44
N HIS A 195 21.82 7.85 -8.15
CA HIS A 195 22.19 7.69 -9.55
C HIS A 195 23.69 7.40 -9.65
N THR A 196 24.07 6.49 -10.55
CA THR A 196 25.49 6.15 -10.81
C THR A 196 25.79 6.44 -12.28
N ASP A 197 26.55 7.50 -12.53
CA ASP A 197 27.04 7.78 -13.88
C ASP A 197 28.08 6.72 -14.25
N ASN A 198 27.71 5.84 -15.16
CA ASN A 198 28.66 5.02 -15.89
C ASN A 198 29.43 5.94 -16.85
N ALA A 199 30.54 6.50 -16.36
CA ALA A 199 31.44 7.28 -17.20
C ALA A 199 31.80 6.46 -18.45
N PRO A 200 31.64 7.00 -19.68
CA PRO A 200 31.98 6.27 -20.89
C PRO A 200 33.46 5.88 -20.83
N SER A 201 33.75 4.60 -21.06
CA SER A 201 35.12 4.08 -21.02
C SER A 201 36.00 4.90 -21.95
N THR A 202 36.90 5.70 -21.36
CA THR A 202 37.80 6.56 -22.14
C THR A 202 38.73 5.63 -22.92
N ARG A 203 38.42 5.40 -24.20
CA ARG A 203 39.30 4.66 -25.11
C ARG A 203 40.62 5.42 -25.21
N GLN A 204 41.59 5.02 -24.40
CA GLN A 204 42.97 5.45 -24.59
C GLN A 204 43.42 4.92 -25.94
N PHE A 205 43.40 5.77 -26.95
CA PHE A 205 44.01 5.48 -28.24
C PHE A 205 45.52 5.34 -28.02
N SER A 206 45.95 4.10 -27.80
CA SER A 206 47.35 3.70 -27.88
C SER A 206 47.85 4.05 -29.29
N ARG A 207 48.58 5.17 -29.41
CA ARG A 207 49.17 5.61 -30.68
C ARG A 207 50.47 4.85 -30.94
N THR A 208 50.36 3.53 -31.12
CA THR A 208 51.42 2.74 -31.75
C THR A 208 51.67 3.29 -33.15
N PRO A 209 52.88 3.81 -33.45
CA PRO A 209 53.15 4.45 -34.73
C PRO A 209 53.32 3.38 -35.83
N SER A 210 52.24 3.13 -36.58
CA SER A 210 52.27 2.25 -37.75
C SER A 210 53.26 2.78 -38.79
N THR A 211 54.39 2.10 -38.94
CA THR A 211 55.45 2.48 -39.88
C THR A 211 55.05 2.10 -41.31
N VAL A 212 54.39 3.02 -42.01
CA VAL A 212 54.18 2.92 -43.46
C VAL A 212 55.27 3.74 -44.14
N ALA A 213 56.21 3.07 -44.79
CA ALA A 213 57.24 3.73 -45.57
C ALA A 213 56.64 4.29 -46.87
N LEU A 214 56.76 5.60 -47.08
CA LEU A 214 56.55 6.23 -48.38
C LEU A 214 57.79 7.05 -48.74
N HIS A 215 58.26 6.88 -49.98
CA HIS A 215 59.60 7.25 -50.40
C HIS A 215 59.57 8.50 -51.28
N THR A 216 60.47 9.48 -51.04
CA THR A 216 60.67 10.71 -51.86
C THR A 216 59.46 11.66 -51.90
N LEU A 217 59.56 12.99 -51.70
CA LEU A 217 60.55 13.96 -52.20
C LEU A 217 60.82 15.12 -51.21
N THR A 218 62.09 15.55 -51.15
CA THR A 218 62.54 16.90 -50.71
C THR A 218 62.60 17.84 -51.94
N PRO A 219 62.72 19.20 -51.84
CA PRO A 219 63.45 19.93 -50.79
C PRO A 219 62.98 21.37 -50.42
N THR A 220 63.78 22.04 -49.55
CA THR A 220 63.89 23.50 -49.30
C THR A 220 62.71 24.26 -48.65
N SER A 221 62.90 25.29 -47.81
CA SER A 221 64.09 25.77 -47.06
C SER A 221 63.71 26.80 -45.96
N ARG A 222 64.67 27.13 -45.07
CA ARG A 222 64.70 28.25 -44.09
C ARG A 222 63.85 28.13 -42.81
N GLY A 223 64.55 28.20 -41.67
CA GLY A 223 64.18 29.02 -40.48
C GLY A 223 65.34 30.01 -40.26
N PRO A 224 65.67 30.42 -39.01
CA PRO A 224 64.91 30.47 -37.75
C PRO A 224 64.67 31.95 -37.31
N ASP A 225 64.17 32.21 -36.09
CA ASP A 225 64.78 33.18 -35.13
C ASP A 225 64.03 33.28 -33.76
N MET A 226 64.57 34.08 -32.82
CA MET A 226 64.15 34.21 -31.41
C MET A 226 63.85 35.67 -30.98
N PHE A 227 63.37 35.85 -29.74
CA PHE A 227 63.35 37.06 -28.90
C PHE A 227 62.37 38.23 -29.19
N ALA A 228 61.29 38.26 -28.39
CA ALA A 228 60.98 39.22 -27.31
C ALA A 228 61.02 40.77 -27.48
N SER A 229 60.30 41.46 -26.57
CA SER A 229 60.17 42.93 -26.37
C SER A 229 59.20 43.64 -27.34
N ALA A 230 58.29 44.54 -26.95
CA ALA A 230 57.81 45.09 -25.66
C ALA A 230 56.27 45.31 -25.75
N ALA A 231 55.48 45.93 -24.85
CA ALA A 231 55.65 46.70 -23.61
C ALA A 231 54.44 46.39 -22.66
N SER A 232 53.95 47.17 -21.66
CA SER A 232 54.20 48.53 -21.16
C SER A 232 53.79 48.66 -19.66
N CYS A 233 53.66 49.88 -19.12
CA CYS A 233 53.55 50.18 -17.69
C CYS A 233 52.13 50.34 -17.10
N ILE A 234 52.09 50.26 -15.75
CA ILE A 234 51.03 50.63 -14.77
C ILE A 234 51.47 51.99 -14.08
N PRO A 235 50.89 52.57 -12.98
CA PRO A 235 49.61 52.42 -12.24
C PRO A 235 48.96 53.74 -11.63
N ILE A 236 47.90 53.58 -10.79
CA ILE A 236 47.31 54.46 -9.69
C ILE A 236 46.69 55.86 -9.99
N GLY A 237 45.50 56.15 -9.42
CA GLY A 237 45.04 57.55 -9.09
C GLY A 237 43.52 57.78 -8.87
N SER A 238 43.11 58.66 -7.94
CA SER A 238 41.70 59.10 -7.63
C SER A 238 41.69 60.58 -7.17
N PRO A 239 40.57 61.27 -6.81
CA PRO A 239 39.11 61.11 -7.07
C PRO A 239 38.59 62.36 -7.88
N PRO A 240 37.69 63.33 -7.48
CA PRO A 240 36.46 63.39 -6.64
C PRO A 240 35.25 64.27 -7.15
N HIS A 241 34.14 64.26 -6.38
CA HIS A 241 33.10 65.31 -6.13
C HIS A 241 31.99 65.77 -7.14
N GLY A 242 30.75 65.85 -6.60
CA GLY A 242 29.61 66.73 -6.99
C GLY A 242 28.31 66.00 -7.45
N ASP A 243 27.08 66.37 -7.06
CA ASP A 243 26.56 67.20 -5.94
C ASP A 243 25.00 66.99 -5.72
N ALA A 244 24.43 67.56 -4.64
CA ALA A 244 23.00 67.90 -4.36
C ALA A 244 21.89 66.89 -3.90
N ASP A 245 21.40 67.13 -2.66
CA ASP A 245 20.00 67.13 -2.11
C ASP A 245 19.01 65.93 -2.03
N LEU A 246 19.07 65.22 -0.89
CA LEU A 246 18.07 65.19 0.23
C LEU A 246 16.55 65.46 0.01
N ARG A 247 15.69 64.51 0.45
CA ARG A 247 14.76 64.61 1.63
C ARG A 247 13.86 63.37 1.85
N THR A 248 13.10 63.33 2.96
CA THR A 248 12.49 62.11 3.57
C THR A 248 10.95 62.17 3.80
N ILE A 249 10.29 60.99 3.75
CA ILE A 249 9.27 60.41 4.68
C ILE A 249 8.43 61.44 5.51
N PRO A 250 7.07 61.48 5.46
CA PRO A 250 6.22 60.36 5.96
C PRO A 250 4.78 60.15 5.41
N ASP A 251 4.21 59.02 5.87
CA ASP A 251 2.84 58.62 6.25
C ASP A 251 1.58 59.55 6.11
N ALA A 252 0.40 58.89 6.18
CA ALA A 252 -0.98 59.36 6.36
C ALA A 252 -1.74 60.04 5.18
N GLY A 253 -3.07 59.82 5.16
CA GLY A 253 -4.06 60.55 4.33
C GLY A 253 -4.76 61.66 5.13
N PRO A 254 -6.05 62.00 4.93
CA PRO A 254 -7.01 61.58 3.88
C PRO A 254 -7.71 62.77 3.16
N ALA A 255 -8.58 62.50 2.17
CA ALA A 255 -9.55 63.48 1.66
C ALA A 255 -10.80 62.80 1.05
N GLY A 256 -11.96 63.47 1.06
CA GLY A 256 -13.19 62.92 0.48
C GLY A 256 -14.27 63.96 0.15
N GLY A 257 -15.17 63.61 -0.76
CA GLY A 257 -16.28 64.44 -1.25
C GLY A 257 -16.39 64.45 -2.78
N ALA A 258 -17.57 64.44 -3.42
CA ALA A 258 -18.92 64.35 -2.85
C ALA A 258 -19.98 63.83 -3.86
N ARG A 259 -20.99 63.13 -3.31
CA ARG A 259 -22.41 63.04 -3.77
C ARG A 259 -22.73 62.99 -5.28
N ARG A 260 -23.26 61.84 -5.73
CA ARG A 260 -24.67 61.72 -6.18
C ARG A 260 -25.14 60.25 -6.19
N ALA A 261 -26.45 60.03 -6.29
CA ALA A 261 -27.08 58.73 -6.06
C ALA A 261 -28.06 58.32 -7.18
N LYS A 262 -28.13 57.02 -7.49
CA LYS A 262 -29.34 56.26 -7.90
C LYS A 262 -28.99 54.80 -8.25
N GLY A 263 -29.98 53.91 -8.13
CA GLY A 263 -30.06 52.67 -8.94
C GLY A 263 -29.62 51.37 -8.26
N ARG A 264 -30.55 50.71 -7.55
CA ARG A 264 -30.46 49.29 -7.18
C ARG A 264 -31.20 48.46 -8.24
N ARG A 265 -30.63 47.35 -8.71
CA ARG A 265 -31.33 46.26 -9.42
C ARG A 265 -30.73 44.91 -8.98
N PRO A 266 -31.53 43.87 -8.75
CA PRO A 266 -31.06 42.59 -8.22
C PRO A 266 -30.64 41.58 -9.30
N ASP A 267 -29.55 40.87 -9.01
CA ASP A 267 -29.46 39.41 -8.90
C ASP A 267 -29.96 38.53 -10.07
N ALA A 268 -29.00 38.09 -10.90
CA ALA A 268 -29.21 37.05 -11.90
C ALA A 268 -29.11 35.60 -11.35
N VAL A 269 -28.81 35.44 -10.05
CA VAL A 269 -28.49 34.13 -9.44
C VAL A 269 -29.74 33.39 -8.94
N GLU A 270 -30.72 34.09 -8.36
CA GLU A 270 -31.97 33.48 -7.86
C GLU A 270 -32.80 32.82 -8.98
N ALA A 271 -32.77 33.39 -10.19
CA ALA A 271 -33.55 32.91 -11.32
C ALA A 271 -33.18 31.48 -11.76
N LEU A 272 -31.92 31.08 -11.57
CA LEU A 272 -31.45 29.74 -11.92
C LEU A 272 -31.90 28.70 -10.87
N ALA A 273 -31.79 29.03 -9.57
CA ALA A 273 -32.26 28.19 -8.47
C ALA A 273 -33.79 27.93 -8.57
N ALA A 274 -34.57 28.98 -8.80
CA ALA A 274 -36.03 28.91 -8.95
C ALA A 274 -36.52 28.19 -10.24
N SER A 275 -35.59 27.78 -11.10
CA SER A 275 -35.87 26.98 -12.30
C SER A 275 -35.67 25.48 -12.02
N VAL A 276 -34.59 25.10 -11.32
CA VAL A 276 -34.34 23.71 -10.90
C VAL A 276 -35.43 23.21 -9.94
N GLN A 277 -35.85 24.05 -8.99
CA GLN A 277 -36.91 23.71 -8.01
C GLN A 277 -38.28 23.38 -8.65
N ARG A 278 -38.57 23.86 -9.87
CA ARG A 278 -39.85 23.60 -10.55
C ARG A 278 -39.89 22.28 -11.32
N ALA A 279 -38.74 21.69 -11.66
CA ALA A 279 -38.68 20.39 -12.34
C ALA A 279 -39.00 19.21 -11.41
N ALA A 280 -38.87 19.38 -10.08
CA ALA A 280 -39.02 18.30 -9.10
C ALA A 280 -40.45 18.13 -8.54
N PHE A 281 -41.43 18.92 -8.98
CA PHE A 281 -42.74 19.03 -8.32
C PHE A 281 -43.95 18.51 -9.12
N TYR A 282 -43.72 17.78 -10.21
CA TYR A 282 -44.77 17.08 -10.95
C TYR A 282 -44.47 15.57 -11.05
N VAL A 283 -45.17 14.77 -10.23
CA VAL A 283 -45.94 13.57 -10.60
C VAL A 283 -46.50 12.95 -9.31
N SER A 284 -47.80 13.17 -9.06
CA SER A 284 -48.74 12.33 -8.29
C SER A 284 -50.07 13.08 -8.12
N PRO A 285 -51.23 12.41 -7.92
CA PRO A 285 -51.44 10.95 -7.93
C PRO A 285 -52.35 10.50 -9.09
N LEU A 286 -52.32 9.21 -9.42
CA LEU A 286 -53.46 8.51 -10.03
C LEU A 286 -53.38 6.99 -9.73
N MET A 287 -54.54 6.34 -9.74
CA MET A 287 -54.75 4.88 -9.61
C MET A 287 -54.29 4.25 -8.29
N ALA A 288 -55.23 4.22 -7.33
CA ALA A 288 -55.43 3.05 -6.48
C ALA A 288 -56.63 2.27 -7.05
N ALA A 289 -56.41 1.02 -7.47
CA ALA A 289 -57.42 0.06 -7.93
C ALA A 289 -56.82 -1.36 -7.89
N ASP A 290 -57.68 -2.37 -7.91
CA ASP A 290 -57.33 -3.80 -7.91
C ASP A 290 -56.48 -4.25 -9.12
N GLU A 291 -55.78 -5.38 -8.99
CA GLU A 291 -56.25 -6.61 -9.63
C GLU A 291 -55.61 -7.89 -9.06
N HIS A 292 -56.19 -9.04 -9.43
CA HIS A 292 -55.99 -10.35 -8.79
C HIS A 292 -54.90 -11.23 -9.44
N ALA A 293 -54.63 -12.37 -8.81
CA ALA A 293 -53.68 -13.38 -9.27
C ALA A 293 -54.18 -14.18 -10.49
N ALA A 294 -53.25 -14.59 -11.35
CA ALA A 294 -53.40 -15.70 -12.28
C ALA A 294 -52.03 -16.29 -12.68
N GLU A 295 -51.87 -17.62 -12.56
CA GLU A 295 -51.02 -18.41 -13.47
C GLU A 295 -51.87 -18.75 -14.72
N PRO A 296 -51.29 -19.14 -15.88
CA PRO A 296 -50.93 -20.56 -16.06
C PRO A 296 -49.76 -20.91 -17.02
N GLU A 297 -49.23 -22.11 -16.78
CA GLU A 297 -48.78 -23.16 -17.72
C GLU A 297 -47.87 -22.91 -18.96
N VAL A 298 -46.67 -23.52 -18.87
CA VAL A 298 -46.20 -24.67 -19.68
C VAL A 298 -46.50 -24.72 -21.19
N LEU A 299 -45.43 -24.88 -22.00
CA LEU A 299 -45.45 -25.77 -23.17
C LEU A 299 -44.04 -26.32 -23.48
N ASP A 300 -43.95 -27.62 -23.74
CA ASP A 300 -42.72 -28.40 -24.00
C ASP A 300 -42.74 -28.99 -25.41
N ILE A 301 -41.64 -28.88 -26.17
CA ILE A 301 -41.40 -29.62 -27.43
C ILE A 301 -39.90 -29.91 -27.59
N GLY A 302 -39.52 -31.18 -27.68
CA GLY A 302 -38.11 -31.62 -27.66
C GLY A 302 -37.38 -31.74 -29.01
N ALA A 303 -36.05 -31.75 -28.88
CA ALA A 303 -35.01 -32.46 -29.66
C ALA A 303 -35.19 -32.81 -31.15
N ALA A 304 -34.20 -32.42 -31.99
CA ALA A 304 -33.52 -33.29 -32.97
C ALA A 304 -32.29 -32.64 -33.65
N GLY A 305 -31.18 -33.40 -33.78
CA GLY A 305 -30.10 -33.19 -34.76
C GLY A 305 -29.16 -31.96 -34.60
N GLY A 306 -27.92 -31.96 -35.12
CA GLY A 306 -27.17 -33.07 -35.72
C GLY A 306 -26.53 -32.79 -37.09
N ALA A 307 -25.66 -31.77 -37.23
CA ALA A 307 -24.85 -31.56 -38.43
C ALA A 307 -23.54 -30.79 -38.13
N SER A 308 -22.47 -31.07 -38.88
CA SER A 308 -21.18 -30.35 -38.83
C SER A 308 -21.03 -29.40 -40.04
N PRO A 309 -20.37 -28.24 -39.89
CA PRO A 309 -20.01 -27.37 -41.03
C PRO A 309 -18.69 -27.80 -41.71
N PRO A 310 -18.57 -27.65 -43.06
CA PRO A 310 -17.34 -27.88 -43.81
C PRO A 310 -16.39 -26.63 -43.86
N PRO A 311 -15.16 -26.74 -44.41
CA PRO A 311 -14.09 -25.75 -44.18
C PRO A 311 -13.85 -24.72 -45.29
N GLY A 312 -13.46 -23.50 -44.88
CA GLY A 312 -12.35 -22.67 -45.39
C GLY A 312 -12.27 -22.23 -46.87
N MET A 313 -12.34 -20.90 -47.09
CA MET A 313 -11.48 -20.18 -48.07
C MET A 313 -11.27 -18.71 -47.59
N GLU A 314 -10.61 -17.86 -48.38
CA GLU A 314 -9.72 -16.80 -47.87
C GLU A 314 -9.94 -15.36 -48.43
N ILE A 315 -9.40 -14.37 -47.71
CA ILE A 315 -8.83 -13.07 -48.19
C ILE A 315 -9.74 -11.86 -48.56
N SER A 316 -9.20 -10.67 -48.22
CA SER A 316 -9.44 -9.29 -48.72
C SER A 316 -10.57 -8.39 -48.16
N GLU A 317 -10.13 -7.46 -47.30
CA GLU A 317 -10.29 -5.99 -47.40
C GLU A 317 -11.65 -5.31 -47.69
N VAL A 318 -12.11 -4.51 -46.73
CA VAL A 318 -12.51 -3.11 -46.97
C VAL A 318 -11.84 -2.23 -45.90
N LEU A 319 -11.22 -1.11 -46.31
CA LEU A 319 -10.53 -0.13 -45.47
C LEU A 319 -11.43 1.06 -45.08
N ASN A 320 -10.87 1.94 -44.22
CA ASN A 320 -11.37 3.24 -43.75
C ASN A 320 -12.27 3.19 -42.48
N ARG A 321 -12.12 4.08 -41.49
CA ARG A 321 -11.17 5.22 -41.40
C ARG A 321 -10.94 5.70 -39.94
N SER A 322 -9.81 6.38 -39.79
CA SER A 322 -9.58 7.65 -39.06
C SER A 322 -9.52 7.73 -37.54
N ASP A 323 -8.59 8.49 -36.95
CA ASP A 323 -7.35 9.18 -37.44
C ASP A 323 -6.47 9.51 -36.20
N ASP A 324 -5.13 9.51 -36.36
CA ASP A 324 -4.06 10.41 -35.85
C ASP A 324 -3.91 10.74 -34.32
N ASP A 325 -2.77 11.11 -33.70
CA ASP A 325 -1.32 11.34 -34.02
C ASP A 325 -0.46 10.57 -32.95
N ASP A 326 0.78 10.07 -33.12
CA ASP A 326 2.10 10.64 -33.53
C ASP A 326 2.74 11.63 -32.52
N ASP A 327 4.07 11.74 -32.29
CA ASP A 327 5.29 11.32 -33.02
C ASP A 327 6.35 10.56 -32.16
N ASP A 328 7.28 9.82 -32.80
CA ASP A 328 8.57 9.34 -32.24
C ASP A 328 9.66 9.31 -33.34
N ASP A 329 10.57 10.29 -33.35
CA ASP A 329 11.36 10.66 -34.54
C ASP A 329 12.76 9.99 -34.60
N ILE A 330 13.08 9.31 -35.73
CA ILE A 330 14.33 8.56 -35.94
C ILE A 330 14.90 8.86 -37.34
N ASP A 331 15.96 9.67 -37.40
CA ASP A 331 16.76 9.88 -38.61
C ASP A 331 17.77 8.73 -38.86
N HIS A 332 18.02 8.43 -40.15
CA HIS A 332 18.66 7.21 -40.60
C HIS A 332 19.60 7.46 -41.81
N GLY A 333 20.82 7.98 -41.59
CA GLY A 333 21.69 8.38 -42.69
C GLY A 333 23.21 8.37 -42.47
N ALA A 334 23.86 7.19 -42.50
CA ALA A 334 25.25 7.04 -42.98
C ALA A 334 25.64 5.55 -43.14
N LEU A 335 26.10 5.17 -44.34
CA LEU A 335 26.81 3.91 -44.60
C LEU A 335 28.30 4.20 -44.75
N LEU A 336 29.16 3.45 -44.05
CA LEU A 336 30.53 3.12 -44.48
C LEU A 336 31.11 1.98 -43.63
N GLU A 337 32.18 1.36 -44.12
CA GLU A 337 32.72 0.08 -43.64
C GLU A 337 33.46 0.19 -42.31
N MET A 338 33.26 -0.76 -41.38
CA MET A 338 34.31 -1.19 -40.45
C MET A 338 34.29 -2.71 -40.18
N VAL A 339 35.47 -3.28 -40.35
CA VAL A 339 35.94 -4.66 -40.18
C VAL A 339 35.50 -5.35 -38.87
N ASN A 340 35.33 -6.68 -38.92
CA ASN A 340 35.16 -7.55 -37.74
C ASN A 340 36.32 -7.41 -36.73
N THR A 341 36.00 -7.17 -35.46
CA THR A 341 36.83 -7.56 -34.32
C THR A 341 35.97 -8.23 -33.23
N PRO A 342 36.52 -9.20 -32.47
CA PRO A 342 35.89 -9.66 -31.24
C PRO A 342 35.77 -8.51 -30.23
N ALA A 343 34.81 -8.63 -29.30
CA ALA A 343 34.76 -7.79 -28.12
C ALA A 343 35.40 -8.55 -26.96
N ASP A 344 36.73 -8.44 -26.85
CA ASP A 344 37.46 -8.93 -25.69
C ASP A 344 37.07 -8.12 -24.45
N GLU A 345 36.78 -8.80 -23.34
CA GLU A 345 36.61 -8.15 -22.03
C GLU A 345 38.02 -8.01 -21.37
N PRO A 346 38.29 -6.93 -20.61
CA PRO A 346 39.65 -6.65 -20.13
C PRO A 346 40.06 -7.57 -18.98
N GLU A 347 41.07 -8.43 -19.24
CA GLU A 347 41.66 -9.39 -18.29
C GLU A 347 42.22 -8.74 -17.00
N ASP A 348 42.50 -7.43 -17.03
CA ASP A 348 43.02 -6.63 -15.91
C ASP A 348 42.11 -6.59 -14.64
N ALA A 349 40.88 -7.14 -14.71
CA ALA A 349 39.94 -7.13 -13.59
C ALA A 349 40.11 -8.30 -12.60
N GLU A 350 40.51 -9.49 -13.07
CA GLU A 350 40.46 -10.73 -12.28
C GLU A 350 41.56 -10.78 -11.19
N HIS A 351 42.76 -10.31 -11.52
CA HIS A 351 43.93 -10.32 -10.63
C HIS A 351 43.76 -9.56 -9.30
N ASN A 352 42.71 -8.74 -9.16
CA ASN A 352 42.42 -7.98 -7.94
C ASN A 352 41.05 -8.36 -7.31
N SER A 353 40.25 -9.23 -7.95
CA SER A 353 39.14 -9.91 -7.27
C SER A 353 39.64 -11.11 -6.48
N GLU A 354 40.51 -11.95 -7.07
CA GLU A 354 41.06 -13.14 -6.41
C GLU A 354 41.70 -12.82 -5.05
N ALA A 355 42.46 -11.72 -4.94
CA ALA A 355 43.12 -11.35 -3.70
C ALA A 355 42.14 -10.96 -2.56
N ILE A 356 40.96 -10.42 -2.90
CA ILE A 356 39.92 -10.07 -1.94
C ILE A 356 39.04 -11.29 -1.64
N GLU A 357 38.76 -12.12 -2.64
CA GLU A 357 38.01 -13.37 -2.51
C GLU A 357 38.78 -14.40 -1.66
N GLN A 358 40.08 -14.57 -1.88
CA GLN A 358 40.97 -15.40 -1.05
C GLN A 358 41.08 -14.85 0.38
N ALA A 359 41.12 -13.53 0.58
CA ALA A 359 41.14 -12.93 1.92
C ALA A 359 39.79 -13.12 2.66
N ALA A 360 38.67 -12.93 1.97
CA ALA A 360 37.33 -13.14 2.52
C ALA A 360 37.09 -14.62 2.85
N ALA A 361 37.46 -15.53 1.94
CA ALA A 361 37.42 -16.98 2.17
C ALA A 361 38.33 -17.39 3.34
N GLY A 362 39.58 -16.93 3.38
CA GLY A 362 40.51 -17.25 4.47
C GLY A 362 40.05 -16.76 5.85
N ILE A 363 39.41 -15.58 5.94
CA ILE A 363 38.80 -15.08 7.18
C ILE A 363 37.57 -15.91 7.57
N LEU A 364 36.77 -16.36 6.59
CA LEU A 364 35.63 -17.23 6.81
C LEU A 364 36.06 -18.62 7.30
N GLU A 365 37.06 -19.23 6.66
CA GLU A 365 37.67 -20.51 7.05
C GLU A 365 38.37 -20.43 8.41
N GLN A 366 39.03 -19.33 8.76
CA GLN A 366 39.54 -19.12 10.12
C GLN A 366 38.41 -19.08 11.17
N ARG A 367 37.26 -18.45 10.87
CA ARG A 367 36.10 -18.45 11.78
C ARG A 367 35.39 -19.82 11.85
N LEU A 368 35.44 -20.62 10.79
CA LEU A 368 34.90 -21.98 10.79
C LEU A 368 35.80 -22.97 11.55
N SER A 369 37.12 -22.86 11.39
CA SER A 369 38.11 -23.76 12.00
C SER A 369 38.40 -23.51 13.49
N MET A 370 38.11 -22.33 14.03
CA MET A 370 38.30 -22.02 15.46
C MET A 370 37.17 -22.50 16.41
N ARG A 371 36.26 -23.38 15.96
CA ARG A 371 35.17 -23.91 16.82
C ARG A 371 35.60 -25.22 17.51
N PRO A 372 35.27 -25.42 18.81
CA PRO A 372 35.42 -26.72 19.46
C PRO A 372 34.47 -27.74 18.82
N ALA A 373 34.91 -29.00 18.74
CA ALA A 373 34.14 -30.07 18.10
C ALA A 373 32.78 -30.28 18.79
N ALA A 374 31.73 -30.46 17.98
CA ALA A 374 30.39 -30.78 18.49
C ALA A 374 30.38 -32.17 19.15
N VAL A 375 29.77 -32.27 20.33
CA VAL A 375 29.57 -33.55 21.02
C VAL A 375 28.55 -34.38 20.22
N PRO A 376 28.84 -35.65 19.89
CA PRO A 376 27.87 -36.51 19.21
C PRO A 376 26.64 -36.77 20.08
N VAL A 377 25.44 -36.57 19.51
CA VAL A 377 24.18 -36.98 20.14
C VAL A 377 23.87 -38.40 19.68
N ASP A 378 24.21 -39.38 20.51
CA ASP A 378 23.89 -40.79 20.25
C ASP A 378 22.40 -41.08 20.50
N ALA A 379 21.84 -42.04 19.78
CA ALA A 379 20.40 -42.26 19.67
C ALA A 379 20.01 -43.74 19.81
N SER A 380 19.72 -44.19 21.04
CA SER A 380 19.21 -45.55 21.25
C SER A 380 18.27 -45.74 22.46
N THR A 381 17.09 -46.31 22.16
CA THR A 381 16.20 -47.10 23.06
C THR A 381 15.45 -46.41 24.23
N PRO A 382 14.33 -46.99 24.74
CA PRO A 382 13.19 -46.17 25.19
C PRO A 382 12.54 -46.49 26.56
N GLY A 383 11.87 -45.49 27.14
CA GLY A 383 10.58 -45.65 27.86
C GLY A 383 10.59 -45.94 29.37
N ALA A 384 10.08 -45.00 30.16
CA ALA A 384 9.49 -45.21 31.49
C ALA A 384 8.56 -44.03 31.87
N VAL A 385 7.65 -44.21 32.85
CA VAL A 385 6.59 -43.22 33.19
C VAL A 385 6.64 -42.78 34.66
N ALA A 386 6.87 -41.49 34.90
CA ALA A 386 6.53 -40.71 36.10
C ALA A 386 6.78 -39.20 35.82
N GLY A 387 6.17 -38.21 36.48
CA GLY A 387 5.07 -38.27 37.44
C GLY A 387 5.08 -37.06 38.41
N ARG A 388 4.23 -36.04 38.18
CA ARG A 388 4.22 -34.70 38.86
C ARG A 388 5.45 -33.84 38.46
N GLN A 389 5.50 -32.52 38.67
CA GLN A 389 4.60 -31.58 39.37
C GLN A 389 4.64 -30.19 38.68
N ARG A 390 3.56 -29.39 38.72
CA ARG A 390 3.61 -27.97 38.28
C ARG A 390 4.16 -27.09 39.41
N SER A 391 5.09 -26.18 39.10
CA SER A 391 5.57 -25.14 40.01
C SER A 391 5.64 -23.79 39.29
N HIS A 392 4.92 -22.79 39.79
CA HIS A 392 5.10 -21.40 39.35
C HIS A 392 6.46 -20.87 39.83
N LEU A 393 7.17 -20.13 38.99
CA LEU A 393 8.29 -19.28 39.39
C LEU A 393 7.83 -17.82 39.31
N GLN A 394 7.82 -17.15 40.46
CA GLN A 394 7.61 -15.71 40.57
C GLN A 394 8.94 -14.96 40.32
N PRO A 395 8.93 -13.76 39.71
CA PRO A 395 10.11 -12.93 39.60
C PRO A 395 10.55 -12.39 40.97
N GLN A 396 11.85 -12.41 41.25
CA GLN A 396 12.45 -11.82 42.46
C GLN A 396 12.82 -10.34 42.23
N PRO A 397 12.85 -9.51 43.29
CA PRO A 397 12.86 -8.04 43.14
C PRO A 397 14.24 -7.46 42.84
N ILE A 398 14.25 -6.41 42.01
CA ILE A 398 15.43 -5.59 41.73
C ILE A 398 15.72 -4.67 42.93
N GLN A 399 16.91 -4.77 43.52
CA GLN A 399 17.34 -3.85 44.57
C GLN A 399 17.72 -2.48 43.99
N ARG A 400 17.19 -1.40 44.59
CA ARG A 400 17.65 -0.03 44.32
C ARG A 400 18.99 0.23 45.01
N ILE A 401 19.98 0.71 44.24
CA ILE A 401 21.08 1.51 44.76
C ILE A 401 20.91 2.94 44.23
N THR A 402 21.26 3.94 45.05
CA THR A 402 20.81 5.33 44.88
C THR A 402 21.84 6.24 44.23
N SER A 403 21.34 7.18 43.41
CA SER A 403 21.89 8.51 43.13
C SER A 403 23.36 8.62 42.70
N GLY A 404 23.59 8.74 41.39
CA GLY A 404 24.80 9.30 40.80
C GLY A 404 24.47 9.91 39.44
N THR A 405 24.55 11.23 39.29
CA THR A 405 24.17 11.93 38.06
C THR A 405 25.28 11.88 37.01
N HIS A 406 25.07 11.13 35.93
CA HIS A 406 25.77 11.33 34.66
C HIS A 406 24.83 11.02 33.50
N LEU A 407 24.78 11.89 32.48
CA LEU A 407 24.24 11.52 31.18
C LEU A 407 25.18 10.47 30.57
N GLN A 408 24.65 9.29 30.28
CA GLN A 408 25.39 8.25 29.57
C GLN A 408 25.23 8.52 28.07
N SER A 409 26.30 9.06 27.47
CA SER A 409 26.35 9.39 26.04
C SER A 409 26.28 8.15 25.17
N ASP A 410 25.96 8.34 23.88
CA ASP A 410 26.08 7.32 22.84
C ASP A 410 27.43 6.57 22.89
N PRO A 411 27.46 5.27 22.51
CA PRO A 411 28.68 4.50 22.49
C PRO A 411 29.73 5.15 21.56
N PRO A 412 31.01 5.20 21.95
CA PRO A 412 32.02 5.95 21.23
C PRO A 412 32.22 5.42 19.81
N LEU A 413 32.46 6.34 18.87
CA LEU A 413 32.89 6.05 17.52
C LEU A 413 34.07 5.06 17.55
N ARG A 414 33.93 3.94 16.84
CA ARG A 414 35.00 2.93 16.75
C ARG A 414 36.24 3.55 16.10
N PRO A 415 37.46 3.16 16.53
CA PRO A 415 38.68 3.65 15.90
C PRO A 415 38.71 3.28 14.41
N PRO A 416 39.33 4.10 13.55
CA PRO A 416 39.42 3.82 12.13
C PRO A 416 40.20 2.51 11.90
N VAL A 417 39.53 1.54 11.27
CA VAL A 417 40.20 0.41 10.62
C VAL A 417 41.02 0.96 9.45
N ASP A 418 42.15 0.33 9.12
CA ASP A 418 42.95 0.72 7.95
C ASP A 418 42.19 0.43 6.64
N VAL A 419 41.53 1.47 6.13
CA VAL A 419 40.73 1.44 4.90
C VAL A 419 41.56 1.56 3.62
N THR A 420 42.89 1.71 3.70
CA THR A 420 43.74 1.92 2.50
C THR A 420 43.71 0.75 1.50
N SER A 421 43.35 -0.45 1.96
CA SER A 421 43.13 -1.65 1.13
C SER A 421 41.84 -1.59 0.30
N TRP A 422 40.79 -0.90 0.77
CA TRP A 422 39.48 -0.85 0.13
C TRP A 422 39.39 0.17 -1.03
N HIS A 423 40.10 1.30 -0.92
CA HIS A 423 39.90 2.45 -1.83
C HIS A 423 40.49 2.30 -3.25
N LYS A 424 40.83 1.09 -3.71
CA LYS A 424 41.41 0.88 -5.05
C LYS A 424 40.34 0.86 -6.16
N LYS A 425 40.22 2.00 -6.85
CA LYS A 425 39.53 2.21 -8.15
C LYS A 425 38.07 1.73 -8.23
N ARG A 426 37.12 2.61 -7.87
CA ARG A 426 35.75 2.58 -8.42
C ARG A 426 35.38 3.95 -8.98
N THR A 427 35.60 4.12 -10.28
CA THR A 427 35.58 5.43 -10.98
C THR A 427 34.18 5.87 -11.44
N ALA A 428 33.11 5.27 -10.92
CA ALA A 428 31.74 5.70 -11.20
C ALA A 428 31.44 6.97 -10.39
N ARG A 429 30.89 8.01 -11.02
CA ARG A 429 30.37 9.16 -10.26
C ARG A 429 29.03 8.76 -9.66
N ILE A 430 28.84 9.12 -8.40
CA ILE A 430 27.63 8.81 -7.63
C ILE A 430 26.96 10.14 -7.30
N THR A 431 25.69 10.26 -7.66
CA THR A 431 24.87 11.43 -7.34
C THR A 431 23.73 10.97 -6.44
N LEU A 432 23.59 11.61 -5.28
CA LEU A 432 22.49 11.39 -4.35
C LEU A 432 21.45 12.50 -4.51
N VAL A 433 20.17 12.13 -4.56
CA VAL A 433 19.03 13.06 -4.57
C VAL A 433 18.16 12.77 -3.35
N GLY A 434 18.23 13.65 -2.34
CA GLY A 434 17.53 13.56 -1.05
C GLY A 434 18.48 13.79 0.14
N ASP A 435 17.93 14.18 1.30
CA ASP A 435 18.73 14.34 2.52
C ASP A 435 18.91 13.01 3.26
N VAL A 436 20.13 12.77 3.75
CA VAL A 436 20.56 11.56 4.46
C VAL A 436 21.47 11.87 5.66
N ARG A 437 21.82 13.14 5.89
CA ARG A 437 22.79 13.55 6.91
C ARG A 437 22.26 13.20 8.30
N ASP A 438 23.10 12.55 9.11
CA ASP A 438 22.82 12.10 10.48
C ASP A 438 21.62 11.12 10.60
N ARG A 439 21.10 10.60 9.47
CA ARG A 439 20.00 9.62 9.42
C ARG A 439 20.51 8.17 9.34
N VAL A 440 19.68 7.23 9.76
CA VAL A 440 19.89 5.79 9.49
C VAL A 440 19.32 5.47 8.10
N ILE A 441 20.07 4.72 7.30
CA ILE A 441 19.76 4.49 5.89
C ILE A 441 19.33 3.06 5.64
N LEU A 442 18.19 2.89 4.97
CA LEU A 442 17.69 1.61 4.47
C LEU A 442 17.95 1.55 2.96
N LEU A 443 19.09 1.01 2.56
CA LEU A 443 19.51 0.89 1.17
C LEU A 443 18.80 -0.31 0.52
N LEU A 444 17.72 -0.02 -0.21
CA LEU A 444 16.75 -1.00 -0.69
C LEU A 444 16.94 -1.37 -2.17
N ASP A 445 16.80 -2.65 -2.50
CA ASP A 445 16.51 -3.15 -3.85
C ASP A 445 15.62 -4.42 -3.80
N ASP A 446 15.31 -5.09 -4.92
CA ASP A 446 14.58 -6.37 -4.88
C ASP A 446 15.46 -7.54 -4.44
N MET A 447 16.73 -7.56 -4.87
CA MET A 447 17.64 -8.65 -4.55
C MET A 447 19.09 -8.22 -4.43
N ILE A 448 19.80 -8.85 -3.49
CA ILE A 448 21.26 -8.79 -3.38
C ILE A 448 21.85 -10.11 -3.89
N ASP A 449 22.83 -10.00 -4.78
CA ASP A 449 23.48 -11.12 -5.47
C ASP A 449 24.98 -10.94 -5.30
N HIS A 450 25.62 -10.13 -6.16
CA HIS A 450 26.88 -9.47 -5.84
C HIS A 450 26.64 -8.16 -5.07
N PRO A 451 27.37 -7.89 -3.97
CA PRO A 451 27.11 -6.77 -3.09
C PRO A 451 27.76 -5.47 -3.58
N SER A 452 28.70 -5.56 -4.53
CA SER A 452 29.63 -4.48 -4.88
C SER A 452 28.97 -3.11 -5.10
N SER A 453 27.83 -3.03 -5.79
CA SER A 453 27.09 -1.76 -5.97
C SER A 453 26.37 -1.25 -4.71
N PHE A 454 26.02 -2.13 -3.77
CA PHE A 454 25.54 -1.73 -2.43
C PHE A 454 26.70 -1.23 -1.55
N LEU A 455 27.86 -1.89 -1.58
CA LEU A 455 29.01 -1.50 -0.75
C LEU A 455 29.54 -0.12 -1.13
N THR A 456 29.65 0.16 -2.43
CA THR A 456 30.07 1.48 -2.94
C THR A 456 29.01 2.57 -2.69
N ALA A 457 27.72 2.22 -2.69
CA ALA A 457 26.68 3.14 -2.22
C ALA A 457 26.79 3.42 -0.70
N ALA A 458 27.05 2.40 0.12
CA ALA A 458 27.22 2.54 1.57
C ALA A 458 28.46 3.36 1.94
N GLU A 459 29.60 3.13 1.26
CA GLU A 459 30.82 3.95 1.39
C GLU A 459 30.50 5.43 1.11
N HIS A 460 29.84 5.74 -0.02
CA HIS A 460 29.46 7.10 -0.38
C HIS A 460 28.50 7.75 0.64
N LEU A 461 27.48 7.00 1.08
CA LEU A 461 26.50 7.48 2.07
C LEU A 461 27.17 7.83 3.41
N MET A 462 28.06 6.96 3.92
CA MET A 462 28.76 7.19 5.18
C MET A 462 29.85 8.27 5.07
N VAL A 463 30.72 8.20 4.05
CA VAL A 463 31.93 9.02 3.94
C VAL A 463 31.65 10.41 3.36
N HIS A 464 30.77 10.52 2.35
CA HIS A 464 30.51 11.78 1.64
C HIS A 464 29.18 12.43 2.02
N CYS A 465 28.16 11.63 2.36
CA CYS A 465 26.84 12.16 2.70
C CYS A 465 26.54 12.20 4.22
N GLN A 466 27.49 11.77 5.06
CA GLN A 466 27.40 11.84 6.53
C GLN A 466 26.19 11.08 7.10
N ALA A 467 25.86 9.91 6.54
CA ALA A 467 24.87 9.00 7.11
C ALA A 467 25.34 8.45 8.47
N ARG A 468 24.39 8.21 9.38
CA ARG A 468 24.67 7.68 10.74
C ARG A 468 24.94 6.18 10.73
N ALA A 469 24.24 5.44 9.88
CA ALA A 469 24.41 4.00 9.64
C ALA A 469 23.76 3.59 8.31
N VAL A 470 24.25 2.52 7.68
CA VAL A 470 23.60 1.91 6.49
C VAL A 470 23.24 0.46 6.77
N HIS A 471 21.98 0.12 6.56
CA HIS A 471 21.47 -1.24 6.48
C HIS A 471 21.10 -1.54 5.02
N ILE A 472 21.55 -2.66 4.48
CA ILE A 472 21.07 -3.16 3.18
C ILE A 472 19.75 -3.86 3.41
N VAL A 473 18.76 -3.64 2.55
CA VAL A 473 17.45 -4.31 2.58
C VAL A 473 17.13 -4.88 1.20
N ALA A 474 16.66 -6.12 1.12
CA ALA A 474 16.17 -6.71 -0.12
C ALA A 474 15.08 -7.77 0.14
N ALA A 475 14.29 -8.12 -0.87
CA ALA A 475 13.42 -9.29 -0.78
C ALA A 475 14.28 -10.57 -0.81
N HIS A 476 15.10 -10.74 -1.86
CA HIS A 476 15.85 -11.99 -2.08
C HIS A 476 17.36 -11.84 -1.83
N GLY A 477 17.92 -12.66 -0.92
CA GLY A 477 19.36 -12.77 -0.68
C GLY A 477 19.97 -13.95 -1.42
N LEU A 478 20.55 -13.72 -2.60
CA LEU A 478 21.18 -14.74 -3.45
C LEU A 478 22.63 -15.03 -3.04
N PHE A 479 23.39 -13.98 -2.73
CA PHE A 479 24.78 -14.03 -2.23
C PHE A 479 25.72 -14.99 -2.96
N SER A 480 25.90 -14.84 -4.27
CA SER A 480 26.77 -15.71 -5.08
C SER A 480 28.27 -15.45 -4.85
N GLY A 481 29.08 -16.51 -4.68
CA GLY A 481 30.53 -16.40 -4.44
C GLY A 481 30.87 -15.76 -3.08
N SER A 482 31.93 -14.93 -3.04
CA SER A 482 32.37 -14.16 -1.86
C SER A 482 31.34 -13.18 -1.25
N SER A 483 30.19 -13.00 -1.90
CA SER A 483 29.26 -11.88 -1.71
C SER A 483 28.80 -11.62 -0.27
N LEU A 484 28.55 -12.64 0.55
CA LEU A 484 28.18 -12.42 1.96
C LEU A 484 29.42 -12.07 2.82
N GLY A 485 30.59 -12.65 2.49
CA GLY A 485 31.86 -12.34 3.13
C GLY A 485 32.26 -10.88 2.92
N GLU A 486 32.16 -10.37 1.68
CA GLU A 486 32.37 -8.95 1.35
C GLU A 486 31.50 -8.00 2.19
N VAL A 487 30.23 -8.37 2.44
CA VAL A 487 29.32 -7.58 3.30
C VAL A 487 29.75 -7.65 4.78
N GLU A 488 30.17 -8.82 5.27
CA GLU A 488 30.69 -9.01 6.63
C GLU A 488 31.94 -8.14 6.89
N ILE A 489 32.90 -8.09 5.95
CA ILE A 489 34.14 -7.32 6.12
C ILE A 489 33.99 -5.81 5.83
N CYS A 490 32.97 -5.36 5.08
CA CYS A 490 32.79 -3.93 4.76
C CYS A 490 32.44 -3.09 6.00
N PRO A 491 33.23 -2.05 6.39
CA PRO A 491 32.98 -1.29 7.61
C PRO A 491 31.73 -0.38 7.54
N TYR A 492 31.26 -0.05 6.33
CA TYR A 492 30.16 0.92 6.11
C TYR A 492 28.76 0.31 6.21
N VAL A 493 28.63 -1.02 6.24
CA VAL A 493 27.35 -1.74 6.33
C VAL A 493 27.19 -2.34 7.71
N GLN A 494 26.11 -1.97 8.41
CA GLN A 494 25.81 -2.44 9.77
C GLN A 494 25.03 -3.76 9.79
N SER A 495 24.08 -3.95 8.87
CA SER A 495 23.42 -5.24 8.64
C SER A 495 22.94 -5.39 7.20
N VAL A 496 22.64 -6.63 6.79
CA VAL A 496 21.96 -6.94 5.54
C VAL A 496 20.71 -7.76 5.85
N ILE A 497 19.55 -7.21 5.49
CA ILE A 497 18.22 -7.71 5.84
C ILE A 497 17.58 -8.26 4.58
N VAL A 498 17.28 -9.56 4.58
CA VAL A 498 16.66 -10.28 3.45
C VAL A 498 15.52 -11.15 3.95
N THR A 499 14.63 -11.62 3.07
CA THR A 499 13.68 -12.68 3.42
C THR A 499 14.29 -14.07 3.22
N ASN A 500 13.67 -15.09 3.80
CA ASN A 500 13.96 -16.50 3.50
C ASN A 500 13.36 -17.00 2.16
N THR A 501 12.97 -16.14 1.22
CA THR A 501 12.50 -16.58 -0.12
C THR A 501 13.56 -17.38 -0.88
N PHE A 502 14.84 -17.04 -0.74
CA PHE A 502 15.97 -17.77 -1.32
C PHE A 502 16.63 -18.68 -0.26
N PRO A 503 17.04 -19.91 -0.61
CA PRO A 503 17.76 -20.79 0.29
C PRO A 503 19.21 -20.33 0.48
N ILE A 504 19.51 -19.75 1.64
CA ILE A 504 20.88 -19.44 2.07
C ILE A 504 21.38 -20.60 2.94
N PRO A 505 22.56 -21.19 2.65
CA PRO A 505 23.14 -22.25 3.48
C PRO A 505 23.29 -21.86 4.96
N ASP A 506 23.06 -22.81 5.86
CA ASP A 506 23.20 -22.62 7.31
C ASP A 506 24.63 -22.24 7.71
N GLU A 507 25.65 -22.68 6.95
CA GLU A 507 27.06 -22.33 7.14
C GLU A 507 27.31 -20.82 6.96
N LEU A 508 26.84 -20.26 5.83
CA LEU A 508 26.92 -18.82 5.55
C LEU A 508 26.11 -18.01 6.55
N THR A 509 24.91 -18.49 6.89
CA THR A 509 24.03 -17.88 7.89
C THR A 509 24.64 -17.88 9.29
N SER A 510 25.39 -18.92 9.66
CA SER A 510 26.07 -19.08 10.96
C SER A 510 27.43 -18.38 11.06
N ALA A 511 27.91 -17.76 9.97
CA ALA A 511 29.23 -17.15 9.89
C ALA A 511 29.20 -15.62 9.71
N SER A 512 28.11 -15.08 9.14
CA SER A 512 27.85 -13.64 9.10
C SER A 512 27.27 -13.15 10.44
N SER A 513 27.81 -12.06 11.00
CA SER A 513 27.23 -11.34 12.13
C SER A 513 26.25 -10.24 11.70
N LYS A 514 26.18 -9.97 10.39
CA LYS A 514 25.37 -8.91 9.77
C LYS A 514 24.10 -9.41 9.09
N LEU A 515 24.02 -10.69 8.72
CA LEU A 515 22.85 -11.24 8.03
C LEU A 515 21.64 -11.32 8.98
N VAL A 516 20.54 -10.72 8.54
CA VAL A 516 19.21 -10.88 9.14
C VAL A 516 18.30 -11.52 8.09
N GLN A 517 17.69 -12.64 8.44
CA GLN A 517 16.73 -13.33 7.58
C GLN A 517 15.32 -13.25 8.19
N ILE A 518 14.41 -12.60 7.48
CA ILE A 518 12.99 -12.45 7.84
C ILE A 518 12.20 -13.64 7.28
N ASP A 519 11.34 -14.24 8.10
CA ASP A 519 10.53 -15.39 7.70
C ASP A 519 9.24 -14.98 6.97
N ILE A 520 9.09 -15.41 5.72
CA ILE A 520 7.86 -15.22 4.92
C ILE A 520 6.99 -16.48 4.82
N ALA A 521 7.30 -17.55 5.56
CA ALA A 521 6.43 -18.73 5.66
C ALA A 521 4.98 -18.42 6.06
N PRO A 522 4.67 -17.46 6.97
CA PRO A 522 3.29 -17.05 7.24
C PRO A 522 2.57 -16.47 6.02
N VAL A 523 3.29 -15.73 5.17
CA VAL A 523 2.74 -15.09 3.96
C VAL A 523 2.40 -16.14 2.91
N LEU A 524 3.31 -17.09 2.67
CA LEU A 524 3.08 -18.20 1.74
C LEU A 524 1.99 -19.15 2.23
N ALA A 525 1.94 -19.44 3.54
CA ALA A 525 0.90 -20.26 4.14
C ALA A 525 -0.50 -19.63 3.97
N GLU A 526 -0.65 -18.35 4.28
CA GLU A 526 -1.92 -17.63 4.12
C GLU A 526 -2.32 -17.50 2.64
N ALA A 527 -1.36 -17.30 1.73
CA ALA A 527 -1.60 -17.30 0.28
C ALA A 527 -2.11 -18.66 -0.21
N ILE A 528 -1.44 -19.77 0.16
CA ILE A 528 -1.86 -21.14 -0.16
C ILE A 528 -3.26 -21.43 0.40
N ARG A 529 -3.53 -21.05 1.66
CA ARG A 529 -4.82 -21.24 2.32
C ARG A 529 -5.95 -20.52 1.57
N ARG A 530 -5.72 -19.26 1.17
CA ARG A 530 -6.68 -18.46 0.40
C ARG A 530 -6.88 -19.02 -1.01
N ASN A 531 -5.80 -19.38 -1.70
CA ASN A 531 -5.79 -19.96 -3.05
C ASN A 531 -6.52 -21.33 -3.11
N HIS A 532 -6.57 -22.08 -2.01
CA HIS A 532 -7.34 -23.32 -1.84
C HIS A 532 -8.82 -23.05 -1.50
N ASN A 533 -9.10 -22.09 -0.62
CA ASN A 533 -10.44 -21.76 -0.17
C ASN A 533 -11.25 -20.89 -1.16
N GLY A 534 -10.62 -20.29 -2.16
CA GLY A 534 -11.26 -19.31 -3.06
C GLY A 534 -11.38 -17.90 -2.45
N GLU A 535 -10.61 -17.60 -1.41
CA GLU A 535 -10.61 -16.30 -0.74
C GLU A 535 -9.70 -15.28 -1.46
N SER A 536 -10.05 -13.98 -1.36
CA SER A 536 -9.25 -12.91 -1.97
C SER A 536 -7.83 -12.84 -1.36
N ILE A 537 -6.82 -12.96 -2.23
CA ILE A 537 -5.39 -12.91 -1.86
C ILE A 537 -4.88 -11.48 -1.71
N SER A 538 -5.57 -10.49 -2.28
CA SER A 538 -5.16 -9.07 -2.27
C SER A 538 -4.94 -8.49 -0.87
N TYR A 539 -5.55 -9.08 0.16
CA TYR A 539 -5.29 -8.79 1.58
C TYR A 539 -3.78 -8.83 1.93
N LEU A 540 -3.01 -9.71 1.29
CA LEU A 540 -1.57 -9.91 1.53
C LEU A 540 -0.68 -8.88 0.85
N PHE A 541 -1.21 -8.03 -0.04
CA PHE A 541 -0.46 -6.91 -0.58
C PHE A 541 -0.42 -5.75 0.42
N ASP A 542 -1.52 -5.50 1.12
CA ASP A 542 -1.66 -4.39 2.06
C ASP A 542 -1.20 -4.73 3.49
N ARG A 543 -1.10 -6.02 3.88
CA ARG A 543 -0.91 -6.42 5.29
C ARG A 543 -0.02 -7.65 5.48
N ASN A 544 0.63 -7.73 6.63
CA ASN A 544 1.37 -8.91 7.05
C ASN A 544 0.42 -9.88 7.81
N PRO A 545 0.32 -11.17 7.45
CA PRO A 545 -0.55 -12.10 8.18
C PRO A 545 -0.11 -12.36 9.64
N LEU A 546 1.14 -12.04 10.01
CA LEU A 546 1.57 -12.03 11.41
C LEU A 546 0.88 -10.93 12.25
N ASP A 547 0.32 -9.89 11.62
CA ASP A 547 -0.48 -8.86 12.31
C ASP A 547 -1.71 -9.51 12.98
N GLN A 548 -2.29 -10.52 12.31
CA GLN A 548 -3.35 -11.35 12.87
C GLN A 548 -2.88 -12.38 13.91
N GLN A 549 -1.58 -12.73 13.98
CA GLN A 549 -1.12 -13.70 14.99
C GLN A 549 -0.86 -13.03 16.34
N SER A 550 -0.31 -11.80 16.35
CA SER A 550 -0.30 -10.97 17.55
C SER A 550 -1.73 -10.67 18.03
N ALA A 551 -2.63 -10.26 17.13
CA ALA A 551 -4.06 -10.04 17.43
C ALA A 551 -4.91 -11.34 17.55
N ARG A 552 -4.28 -12.45 17.96
CA ARG A 552 -4.94 -13.72 18.34
C ARG A 552 -4.55 -14.21 19.73
N ASP A 553 -3.36 -13.87 20.24
CA ASP A 553 -3.05 -13.97 21.67
C ASP A 553 -3.61 -12.77 22.43
N ASP A 554 -3.52 -11.55 21.85
CA ASP A 554 -4.23 -10.37 22.34
C ASP A 554 -5.65 -10.29 21.72
N GLY A 555 -6.63 -9.91 22.56
CA GLY A 555 -8.04 -10.21 22.35
C GLY A 555 -8.78 -9.42 21.25
N HIS A 556 -8.83 -9.98 20.04
CA HIS A 556 -9.89 -9.75 19.04
C HIS A 556 -10.00 -8.31 18.48
N GLU A 557 -8.88 -7.63 18.22
CA GLU A 557 -8.90 -6.43 17.39
C GLU A 557 -9.31 -6.78 15.95
N SER A 558 -10.33 -6.08 15.44
CA SER A 558 -10.73 -6.13 14.04
C SER A 558 -10.50 -4.76 13.39
N THR A 559 -10.56 -4.68 12.06
CA THR A 559 -10.24 -3.45 11.31
C THR A 559 -11.44 -2.88 10.55
N THR A 560 -11.38 -1.61 10.14
CA THR A 560 -12.46 -0.88 9.46
C THR A 560 -11.88 0.15 8.46
N HIS A 561 -12.72 0.84 7.69
CA HIS A 561 -12.28 1.82 6.68
C HIS A 561 -12.30 3.27 7.20
N PHE A 562 -11.23 4.00 6.95
CA PHE A 562 -11.11 5.45 7.10
C PHE A 562 -10.82 6.02 5.71
N GLY A 563 -11.88 6.40 4.99
CA GLY A 563 -11.79 6.71 3.57
C GLY A 563 -11.29 5.52 2.74
N PHE A 564 -10.36 5.73 1.82
CA PHE A 564 -9.69 4.64 1.08
C PHE A 564 -8.68 3.87 1.94
N LYS A 565 -8.18 4.46 3.04
CA LYS A 565 -7.28 3.78 4.00
C LYS A 565 -8.08 2.78 4.84
N THR A 566 -7.41 1.71 5.28
CA THR A 566 -8.02 0.70 6.16
C THR A 566 -7.22 0.58 7.44
N VAL A 567 -7.86 0.82 8.58
CA VAL A 567 -7.24 1.09 9.88
C VAL A 567 -7.75 0.11 10.96
N PRO A 568 -7.02 -0.06 12.07
CA PRO A 568 -7.56 -0.64 13.30
C PRO A 568 -8.85 0.07 13.76
N LYS A 569 -9.74 -0.63 14.48
CA LYS A 569 -11.08 -0.11 14.84
C LYS A 569 -11.04 0.93 15.93
N ASP A 570 -10.25 0.65 16.96
CA ASP A 570 -9.70 1.57 17.96
C ASP A 570 -9.19 2.88 17.31
N MET A 571 -8.37 2.79 16.26
CA MET A 571 -7.81 3.97 15.58
C MET A 571 -8.81 4.71 14.69
N LYS A 572 -9.89 4.09 14.19
CA LYS A 572 -10.89 4.85 13.39
C LYS A 572 -11.56 5.93 14.23
N GLU A 573 -11.91 5.63 15.49
CA GLU A 573 -12.58 6.61 16.36
C GLU A 573 -11.73 7.89 16.55
N SER A 574 -10.45 7.73 16.86
CA SER A 574 -9.54 8.88 17.07
C SER A 574 -9.26 9.65 15.78
N LEU A 575 -9.09 8.97 14.64
CA LEU A 575 -8.91 9.61 13.33
C LEU A 575 -10.17 10.37 12.87
N VAL A 576 -11.36 9.78 13.05
CA VAL A 576 -12.64 10.43 12.77
C VAL A 576 -12.85 11.64 13.68
N ARG A 577 -12.58 11.51 14.97
CA ARG A 577 -12.66 12.63 15.92
C ARG A 577 -11.75 13.79 15.52
N GLY A 578 -10.51 13.51 15.10
CA GLY A 578 -9.58 14.52 14.58
C GLY A 578 -10.13 15.32 13.39
N VAL A 579 -10.72 14.62 12.41
CA VAL A 579 -11.42 15.21 11.26
C VAL A 579 -12.59 16.11 11.67
N PHE A 580 -13.36 15.73 12.70
CA PHE A 580 -14.49 16.56 13.14
C PHE A 580 -14.10 17.74 14.03
N SER A 581 -13.00 17.66 14.80
CA SER A 581 -12.49 18.80 15.59
C SER A 581 -12.02 19.98 14.74
N SER A 582 -11.38 19.75 13.59
CA SER A 582 -10.91 20.85 12.72
C SER A 582 -12.06 21.59 12.02
N VAL A 583 -13.19 20.94 11.76
CA VAL A 583 -14.30 21.51 10.97
C VAL A 583 -15.53 21.93 11.78
N ALA A 584 -15.61 21.63 13.08
CA ALA A 584 -16.82 21.81 13.90
C ALA A 584 -17.43 23.24 13.79
N SER A 585 -16.59 24.26 13.91
CA SER A 585 -17.00 25.68 13.82
C SER A 585 -17.49 26.12 12.43
N SER A 586 -17.19 25.35 11.39
CA SER A 586 -17.46 25.66 9.97
C SER A 586 -18.44 24.69 9.31
N TYR A 587 -18.90 23.68 10.05
CA TYR A 587 -19.66 22.54 9.52
C TYR A 587 -20.94 22.95 8.79
N ASP A 588 -21.77 23.79 9.40
CA ASP A 588 -23.04 24.22 8.79
C ASP A 588 -22.83 25.12 7.57
N VAL A 589 -21.82 26.01 7.60
CA VAL A 589 -21.42 26.86 6.47
C VAL A 589 -20.97 26.02 5.28
N MET A 590 -20.18 24.98 5.53
CA MET A 590 -19.75 24.06 4.48
C MET A 590 -20.91 23.19 3.97
N ASN A 591 -21.82 22.74 4.83
CA ASN A 591 -23.01 22.00 4.41
C ASN A 591 -23.91 22.85 3.51
N ASP A 592 -24.11 24.14 3.79
CA ASP A 592 -24.79 25.07 2.88
C ASP A 592 -24.04 25.20 1.55
N ALA A 593 -22.72 25.41 1.59
CA ALA A 593 -21.90 25.60 0.38
C ALA A 593 -21.87 24.36 -0.53
N MET A 594 -21.55 23.17 0.02
CA MET A 594 -21.44 21.91 -0.73
C MET A 594 -22.77 21.42 -1.30
N SER A 595 -23.91 21.74 -0.66
CA SER A 595 -25.24 21.31 -1.09
C SER A 595 -26.06 22.40 -1.79
N MET A 596 -25.52 23.62 -1.92
CA MET A 596 -26.28 24.82 -2.33
C MET A 596 -27.57 24.99 -1.51
N GLY A 597 -27.48 24.75 -0.20
CA GLY A 597 -28.60 24.78 0.76
C GLY A 597 -29.61 23.62 0.67
N VAL A 598 -29.49 22.72 -0.31
CA VAL A 598 -30.47 21.63 -0.53
C VAL A 598 -30.54 20.66 0.66
N HIS A 599 -29.47 20.53 1.44
CA HIS A 599 -29.47 19.67 2.62
C HIS A 599 -30.55 20.02 3.66
N ARG A 600 -30.95 21.31 3.73
CA ARG A 600 -32.02 21.78 4.62
C ARG A 600 -33.34 21.08 4.26
N LEU A 601 -33.67 21.04 2.97
CA LEU A 601 -34.88 20.39 2.44
C LEU A 601 -34.89 18.87 2.72
N TRP A 602 -33.72 18.21 2.66
CA TRP A 602 -33.59 16.79 3.02
C TRP A 602 -33.91 16.55 4.51
N LYS A 603 -33.40 17.40 5.41
CA LYS A 603 -33.67 17.32 6.85
C LYS A 603 -35.11 17.69 7.21
N ASP A 604 -35.70 18.68 6.53
CA ASP A 604 -37.11 19.05 6.66
C ASP A 604 -38.04 17.93 6.18
N HIS A 605 -37.66 17.18 5.14
CA HIS A 605 -38.37 16.00 4.67
C HIS A 605 -38.20 14.80 5.61
N PHE A 606 -37.00 14.60 6.15
CA PHE A 606 -36.69 13.55 7.13
C PHE A 606 -37.58 13.64 8.38
N ILE A 607 -37.73 14.82 8.98
CA ILE A 607 -38.63 15.03 10.14
C ILE A 607 -40.11 14.87 9.76
N ARG A 608 -40.55 15.40 8.60
CA ARG A 608 -41.93 15.19 8.14
C ARG A 608 -42.24 13.71 7.87
N LYS A 609 -41.28 12.92 7.39
CA LYS A 609 -41.40 11.46 7.22
C LYS A 609 -41.33 10.72 8.55
N MET A 610 -40.58 11.22 9.53
CA MET A 610 -40.61 10.72 10.91
C MET A 610 -42.01 10.87 11.51
N ALA A 611 -42.73 11.94 11.17
CA ALA A 611 -44.10 12.21 11.64
C ALA A 611 -44.27 11.90 13.14
N PRO A 612 -43.42 12.49 14.01
CA PRO A 612 -43.39 12.14 15.41
C PRO A 612 -44.71 12.52 16.09
N GLN A 613 -45.11 11.73 17.07
CA GLN A 613 -46.37 11.92 17.80
C GLN A 613 -46.15 12.84 19.01
N PRO A 614 -47.20 13.48 19.54
CA PRO A 614 -47.13 14.20 20.82
C PRO A 614 -46.57 13.32 21.95
N GLY A 615 -45.74 13.89 22.82
CA GLY A 615 -45.07 13.20 23.93
C GLY A 615 -43.95 12.22 23.54
N ALA A 616 -43.51 12.20 22.26
CA ALA A 616 -42.47 11.29 21.80
C ALA A 616 -41.08 11.67 22.32
N LYS A 617 -40.31 10.66 22.76
CA LYS A 617 -38.88 10.80 23.09
C LYS A 617 -38.01 10.43 21.91
N LEU A 618 -37.22 11.37 21.42
CA LEU A 618 -36.21 11.16 20.38
C LEU A 618 -34.84 10.90 21.00
N LEU A 619 -34.11 9.92 20.46
CA LEU A 619 -32.66 9.81 20.60
C LEU A 619 -32.01 10.27 19.29
N ASP A 620 -31.27 11.38 19.32
CA ASP A 620 -30.63 11.99 18.14
C ASP A 620 -29.11 11.76 18.19
N VAL A 621 -28.65 10.73 17.47
CA VAL A 621 -27.28 10.22 17.52
C VAL A 621 -26.43 10.79 16.38
N ALA A 622 -25.22 11.21 16.71
CA ALA A 622 -24.43 12.13 15.89
C ALA A 622 -25.19 13.43 15.60
N GLY A 623 -25.93 13.94 16.59
CA GLY A 623 -26.74 15.15 16.48
C GLY A 623 -25.93 16.43 16.23
N GLY A 624 -24.63 16.41 16.55
CA GLY A 624 -23.66 17.46 16.25
C GLY A 624 -24.14 18.86 16.64
N THR A 625 -24.28 19.74 15.65
CA THR A 625 -24.73 21.13 15.81
C THR A 625 -26.23 21.28 16.15
N GLY A 626 -26.96 20.18 16.39
CA GLY A 626 -28.36 20.19 16.84
C GLY A 626 -29.42 20.31 15.74
N ASP A 627 -29.02 20.23 14.48
CA ASP A 627 -29.86 20.62 13.33
C ASP A 627 -31.06 19.67 13.07
N ILE A 628 -31.04 18.43 13.59
CA ILE A 628 -32.18 17.50 13.61
C ILE A 628 -33.03 17.72 14.85
N THR A 629 -32.42 17.72 16.04
CA THR A 629 -33.03 18.07 17.33
C THR A 629 -33.90 19.34 17.26
N GLN A 630 -33.39 20.44 16.67
CA GLN A 630 -34.15 21.69 16.50
C GLN A 630 -35.41 21.48 15.66
N ARG A 631 -35.31 20.78 14.52
CA ARG A 631 -36.46 20.54 13.63
C ARG A 631 -37.51 19.63 14.25
N PHE A 632 -37.10 18.64 15.03
CA PHE A 632 -38.03 17.79 15.78
C PHE A 632 -38.84 18.62 16.77
N LEU A 633 -38.20 19.49 17.56
CA LEU A 633 -38.89 20.33 18.54
C LEU A 633 -39.75 21.42 17.87
N GLU A 634 -39.26 22.09 16.82
CA GLU A 634 -40.08 23.02 16.03
C GLU A 634 -41.30 22.34 15.38
N TYR A 635 -41.18 21.06 14.99
CA TYR A 635 -42.32 20.28 14.49
C TYR A 635 -43.32 19.97 15.61
N GLN A 636 -42.85 19.52 16.78
CA GLN A 636 -43.73 19.24 17.92
C GLN A 636 -44.48 20.50 18.37
N ASP A 637 -43.79 21.63 18.51
CA ASP A 637 -44.37 22.89 18.97
C ASP A 637 -45.35 23.50 17.95
N ARG A 638 -45.00 23.51 16.65
CA ARG A 638 -45.79 24.22 15.61
C ARG A 638 -46.83 23.37 14.89
N VAL A 639 -46.63 22.06 14.79
CA VAL A 639 -47.53 21.14 14.05
C VAL A 639 -48.40 20.34 15.02
N ASN A 640 -47.81 19.82 16.09
CA ASN A 640 -48.54 19.01 17.08
C ASN A 640 -49.06 19.84 18.27
N GLY A 641 -48.52 21.03 18.51
CA GLY A 641 -48.85 21.86 19.68
C GLY A 641 -48.34 21.29 21.00
N ASP A 642 -47.29 20.46 20.96
CA ASP A 642 -46.85 19.63 22.09
C ASP A 642 -45.55 20.13 22.74
N SER A 643 -45.66 20.52 24.01
CA SER A 643 -44.52 20.87 24.87
C SER A 643 -43.95 19.70 25.68
N THR A 644 -44.50 18.49 25.56
CA THR A 644 -44.08 17.33 26.39
C THR A 644 -43.03 16.43 25.73
N SER A 645 -42.92 16.44 24.40
CA SER A 645 -41.85 15.74 23.68
C SER A 645 -40.47 16.27 24.04
N SER A 646 -39.50 15.36 24.12
CA SER A 646 -38.11 15.65 24.47
C SER A 646 -37.11 14.91 23.60
N VAL A 647 -35.87 15.42 23.58
CA VAL A 647 -34.75 14.88 22.81
C VAL A 647 -33.56 14.60 23.73
N HIS A 648 -32.95 13.44 23.56
CA HIS A 648 -31.62 13.14 24.07
C HIS A 648 -30.66 13.20 22.88
N MET A 649 -29.74 14.17 22.89
CA MET A 649 -28.78 14.38 21.81
C MET A 649 -27.43 13.80 22.21
N LEU A 650 -26.93 12.88 21.40
CA LEU A 650 -25.72 12.11 21.69
C LEU A 650 -24.72 12.24 20.54
N ASP A 651 -23.48 12.61 20.87
CA ASP A 651 -22.39 12.72 19.90
C ASP A 651 -21.09 12.18 20.49
N ILE A 652 -20.18 11.70 19.63
CA ILE A 652 -18.88 11.16 20.02
C ILE A 652 -17.79 12.24 20.10
N ASN A 653 -17.99 13.37 19.42
CA ASN A 653 -17.09 14.51 19.49
C ASN A 653 -17.63 15.57 20.48
N PRO A 654 -16.95 15.82 21.62
CA PRO A 654 -17.39 16.83 22.58
C PRO A 654 -17.41 18.25 22.01
N GLU A 655 -16.61 18.56 20.98
CA GLU A 655 -16.59 19.88 20.36
C GLU A 655 -17.83 20.13 19.48
N MET A 656 -18.32 19.09 18.81
CA MET A 656 -19.58 19.14 18.07
C MET A 656 -20.77 19.28 19.03
N LEU A 657 -20.78 18.49 20.12
CA LEU A 657 -21.82 18.56 21.14
C LEU A 657 -21.85 19.94 21.83
N ALA A 658 -20.69 20.52 22.13
CA ALA A 658 -20.58 21.86 22.73
C ALA A 658 -21.11 22.98 21.83
N GLU A 659 -20.97 22.89 20.50
CA GLU A 659 -21.61 23.83 19.56
C GLU A 659 -23.14 23.67 19.57
N GLY A 660 -23.65 22.44 19.71
CA GLY A 660 -25.07 22.17 19.92
C GLY A 660 -25.60 22.73 21.25
N GLU A 661 -24.89 22.50 22.36
CA GLU A 661 -25.21 23.11 23.66
C GLU A 661 -25.22 24.64 23.58
N ARG A 662 -24.19 25.24 22.95
CA ARG A 662 -24.10 26.69 22.72
C ARG A 662 -25.24 27.24 21.87
N ARG A 663 -25.77 26.45 20.93
CA ARG A 663 -26.93 26.81 20.10
C ARG A 663 -28.25 26.82 20.87
N PHE A 664 -28.41 25.89 21.81
CA PHE A 664 -29.65 25.74 22.58
C PHE A 664 -29.62 26.42 23.97
N ALA A 665 -28.49 26.95 24.44
CA ALA A 665 -28.31 27.50 25.79
C ALA A 665 -29.38 28.54 26.21
N ASP A 666 -29.83 29.39 25.28
CA ASP A 666 -30.87 30.40 25.53
C ASP A 666 -32.29 29.96 25.14
N SER A 667 -32.45 28.74 24.63
CA SER A 667 -33.74 28.21 24.17
C SER A 667 -34.68 27.85 25.33
N GLU A 668 -35.98 27.98 25.09
CA GLU A 668 -37.02 27.57 26.04
C GLU A 668 -36.98 26.04 26.26
N TRP A 669 -36.65 25.27 25.22
CA TRP A 669 -36.49 23.81 25.29
C TRP A 669 -35.47 23.32 26.33
N VAL A 670 -34.35 24.03 26.53
CA VAL A 670 -33.37 23.68 27.57
C VAL A 670 -33.89 24.06 28.96
N ARG A 671 -34.59 25.20 29.08
CA ARG A 671 -35.19 25.67 30.35
C ARG A 671 -36.33 24.76 30.82
N ASP A 672 -37.09 24.20 29.89
CA ASP A 672 -38.16 23.23 30.13
C ASP A 672 -37.64 21.79 30.33
N GLY A 673 -36.32 21.55 30.22
CA GLY A 673 -35.72 20.22 30.34
C GLY A 673 -36.03 19.27 29.17
N ARG A 674 -36.47 19.81 28.02
CA ARG A 674 -36.83 19.04 26.81
C ARG A 674 -35.63 18.63 25.96
N ILE A 675 -34.44 19.18 26.19
CA ILE A 675 -33.19 18.72 25.58
C ILE A 675 -32.24 18.24 26.68
N SER A 676 -31.59 17.10 26.45
CA SER A 676 -30.49 16.59 27.25
C SER A 676 -29.32 16.18 26.34
N PHE A 677 -28.09 16.36 26.81
CA PHE A 677 -26.87 16.18 26.03
C PHE A 677 -26.01 15.08 26.66
N THR A 678 -25.31 14.28 25.86
CA THR A 678 -24.36 13.26 26.35
C THR A 678 -23.26 12.99 25.32
N VAL A 679 -22.00 12.96 25.77
CA VAL A 679 -20.89 12.48 24.95
C VAL A 679 -20.87 10.96 25.00
N GLY A 680 -20.97 10.26 23.86
CA GLY A 680 -21.06 8.81 23.82
C GLY A 680 -20.82 8.21 22.43
N ASN A 681 -20.50 6.92 22.38
CA ASN A 681 -20.26 6.18 21.13
C ASN A 681 -21.56 5.47 20.68
N ALA A 682 -21.95 5.69 19.42
CA ALA A 682 -23.16 5.12 18.82
C ALA A 682 -23.20 3.57 18.75
N GLU A 683 -22.05 2.89 18.87
CA GLU A 683 -21.95 1.42 18.91
C GLU A 683 -22.12 0.82 20.31
N HIS A 684 -22.05 1.68 21.33
CA HIS A 684 -22.03 1.32 22.75
C HIS A 684 -22.80 2.39 23.54
N LEU A 685 -24.13 2.32 23.53
CA LEU A 685 -25.03 3.27 24.21
C LEU A 685 -25.13 2.94 25.71
N GLU A 686 -23.96 2.84 26.36
CA GLU A 686 -23.83 2.58 27.79
C GLU A 686 -24.44 3.74 28.61
N GLY A 687 -25.19 3.40 29.65
CA GLY A 687 -25.97 4.37 30.43
C GLY A 687 -27.37 4.67 29.86
N LEU A 688 -27.65 4.38 28.59
CA LEU A 688 -29.02 4.42 28.05
C LEU A 688 -29.75 3.09 28.31
N SER A 689 -30.90 3.19 28.96
CA SER A 689 -31.75 2.03 29.27
C SER A 689 -32.48 1.50 28.04
N ASP A 690 -32.70 0.20 28.00
CA ASP A 690 -33.50 -0.48 26.99
C ASP A 690 -34.92 0.12 26.92
N GLU A 691 -35.53 0.07 25.75
CA GLU A 691 -36.95 0.42 25.49
C GLU A 691 -37.39 1.81 26.03
N THR A 692 -36.49 2.78 26.00
CA THR A 692 -36.71 4.13 26.55
C THR A 692 -37.28 5.12 25.52
N PHE A 693 -36.92 4.98 24.24
CA PHE A 693 -37.19 5.98 23.19
C PHE A 693 -38.28 5.53 22.21
N ASP A 694 -39.00 6.51 21.65
CA ASP A 694 -40.07 6.32 20.66
C ASP A 694 -39.55 6.47 19.22
N ALA A 695 -38.51 7.30 19.04
CA ALA A 695 -37.81 7.49 17.77
C ALA A 695 -36.28 7.54 17.98
N TYR A 696 -35.56 7.10 16.96
CA TYR A 696 -34.10 7.16 16.86
C TYR A 696 -33.74 7.84 15.53
N SER A 697 -32.94 8.90 15.57
CA SER A 697 -32.34 9.52 14.39
C SER A 697 -30.83 9.36 14.37
N ILE A 698 -30.28 9.18 13.16
CA ILE A 698 -28.86 9.42 12.86
C ILE A 698 -28.74 10.01 11.46
N ALA A 699 -28.22 11.24 11.37
CA ALA A 699 -28.19 12.02 10.14
C ALA A 699 -26.75 12.38 9.75
N PHE A 700 -26.27 11.83 8.64
CA PHE A 700 -24.91 11.97 8.12
C PHE A 700 -23.79 11.58 9.11
N GLY A 701 -24.12 10.78 10.13
CA GLY A 701 -23.19 10.24 11.11
C GLY A 701 -22.76 8.79 10.86
N ILE A 702 -23.67 7.92 10.40
CA ILE A 702 -23.50 6.46 10.51
C ILE A 702 -22.38 5.90 9.61
N ARG A 703 -22.01 6.57 8.51
CA ARG A 703 -20.84 6.18 7.70
C ARG A 703 -19.50 6.34 8.46
N ASN A 704 -19.47 7.22 9.47
CA ASN A 704 -18.29 7.45 10.30
C ASN A 704 -18.16 6.41 11.41
N CYS A 705 -19.23 5.71 11.76
CA CYS A 705 -19.17 4.59 12.70
C CYS A 705 -18.24 3.49 12.16
N THR A 706 -17.62 2.80 13.11
CA THR A 706 -16.68 1.70 12.93
C THR A 706 -17.40 0.39 12.60
N ARG A 707 -18.63 0.22 13.13
CA ARG A 707 -19.53 -0.93 12.95
C ARG A 707 -21.00 -0.46 12.80
N PRO A 708 -21.43 -0.02 11.60
CA PRO A 708 -22.82 0.35 11.37
C PRO A 708 -23.82 -0.76 11.77
N GLU A 709 -23.43 -2.03 11.66
CA GLU A 709 -24.24 -3.18 12.08
C GLU A 709 -24.47 -3.24 13.59
N GLN A 710 -23.59 -2.63 14.40
CA GLN A 710 -23.72 -2.56 15.85
C GLN A 710 -24.57 -1.37 16.29
N VAL A 711 -24.40 -0.20 15.64
CA VAL A 711 -25.24 1.00 15.88
C VAL A 711 -26.72 0.67 15.70
N VAL A 712 -27.06 -0.10 14.67
CA VAL A 712 -28.47 -0.48 14.41
C VAL A 712 -29.00 -1.48 15.45
N ARG A 713 -28.17 -2.36 16.02
CA ARG A 713 -28.59 -3.22 17.16
C ARG A 713 -28.83 -2.42 18.43
N GLU A 714 -27.95 -1.47 18.73
CA GLU A 714 -28.12 -0.57 19.87
C GLU A 714 -29.38 0.29 19.72
N ALA A 715 -29.67 0.78 18.51
CA ALA A 715 -30.93 1.44 18.20
C ALA A 715 -32.15 0.54 18.45
N TYR A 716 -32.08 -0.75 18.11
CA TYR A 716 -33.16 -1.72 18.39
C TYR A 716 -33.33 -2.00 19.90
N ARG A 717 -32.23 -1.98 20.67
CA ARG A 717 -32.25 -2.13 22.14
C ARG A 717 -32.96 -0.96 22.82
N VAL A 718 -32.56 0.28 22.50
CA VAL A 718 -33.05 1.48 23.21
C VAL A 718 -34.43 1.99 22.74
N LEU A 719 -34.91 1.54 21.57
CA LEU A 719 -36.28 1.81 21.10
C LEU A 719 -37.31 0.91 21.80
N LYS A 720 -38.51 1.46 22.06
CA LYS A 720 -39.70 0.72 22.49
C LYS A 720 -40.25 -0.20 21.38
N PRO A 721 -41.08 -1.20 21.70
CA PRO A 721 -42.02 -1.79 20.76
C PRO A 721 -42.92 -0.70 20.14
N GLY A 722 -43.12 -0.73 18.83
CA GLY A 722 -43.71 0.35 18.04
C GLY A 722 -42.75 1.50 17.68
N GLY A 723 -41.55 1.54 18.26
CA GLY A 723 -40.54 2.57 18.05
C GLY A 723 -39.90 2.53 16.66
N ARG A 724 -39.44 3.71 16.20
CA ARG A 724 -38.96 3.88 14.81
C ARG A 724 -37.48 4.26 14.74
N PHE A 725 -36.70 3.48 13.99
CA PHE A 725 -35.35 3.83 13.57
C PHE A 725 -35.39 4.57 12.23
N MET A 726 -34.71 5.71 12.15
CA MET A 726 -34.53 6.45 10.90
C MET A 726 -33.10 6.94 10.73
N CYS A 727 -32.57 6.75 9.53
CA CYS A 727 -31.23 7.20 9.15
C CYS A 727 -31.28 8.00 7.86
N LEU A 728 -30.65 9.17 7.84
CA LEU A 728 -30.44 10.02 6.66
C LEU A 728 -28.94 9.98 6.34
N GLU A 729 -28.54 9.44 5.19
CA GLU A 729 -27.12 9.28 4.85
C GLU A 729 -26.89 9.43 3.34
N PHE A 730 -25.67 9.82 2.95
CA PHE A 730 -25.25 9.84 1.55
C PHE A 730 -25.28 8.43 0.96
N SER A 731 -25.60 8.31 -0.33
CA SER A 731 -25.69 7.01 -0.98
C SER A 731 -25.34 7.05 -2.46
N ARG A 732 -25.45 5.89 -3.14
CA ARG A 732 -24.99 5.71 -4.51
C ARG A 732 -26.07 6.11 -5.51
N VAL A 733 -25.72 7.00 -6.43
CA VAL A 733 -26.56 7.43 -7.55
C VAL A 733 -26.71 6.27 -8.54
N GLU A 734 -27.96 5.82 -8.75
CA GLU A 734 -28.27 4.65 -9.60
C GLU A 734 -28.11 4.93 -11.11
N ASN A 735 -28.14 6.19 -11.53
CA ASN A 735 -28.00 6.62 -12.92
C ASN A 735 -26.52 6.87 -13.30
N PRO A 736 -25.92 6.16 -14.28
CA PRO A 736 -24.49 6.30 -14.60
C PRO A 736 -24.04 7.70 -15.04
N VAL A 737 -24.88 8.46 -15.73
CA VAL A 737 -24.54 9.81 -16.22
C VAL A 737 -24.53 10.81 -15.06
N LEU A 738 -25.54 10.74 -14.18
CA LEU A 738 -25.58 11.55 -12.97
C LEU A 738 -24.47 11.15 -11.98
N ALA A 739 -24.14 9.85 -11.90
CA ALA A 739 -23.02 9.36 -11.10
C ALA A 739 -21.68 9.94 -11.58
N ALA A 740 -21.42 9.98 -12.90
CA ALA A 740 -20.19 10.57 -13.45
C ALA A 740 -20.07 12.08 -13.17
N VAL A 741 -21.17 12.83 -13.25
CA VAL A 741 -21.20 14.26 -12.91
C VAL A 741 -21.02 14.49 -11.40
N TYR A 742 -21.68 13.66 -10.57
CA TYR A 742 -21.53 13.69 -9.12
C TYR A 742 -20.11 13.33 -8.68
N ASP A 743 -19.49 12.32 -9.28
CA ASP A 743 -18.10 11.94 -9.04
C ASP A 743 -17.15 13.08 -9.43
N PHE A 744 -17.32 13.68 -10.61
CA PHE A 744 -16.49 14.81 -11.04
C PHE A 744 -16.57 15.97 -10.04
N HIS A 745 -17.78 16.36 -9.62
CA HIS A 745 -18.00 17.39 -8.61
C HIS A 745 -17.35 17.00 -7.26
N SER A 746 -17.56 15.76 -6.82
CA SER A 746 -17.07 15.27 -5.53
C SER A 746 -15.54 15.24 -5.47
N PHE A 747 -14.85 14.71 -6.47
CA PHE A 747 -13.38 14.65 -6.45
C PHE A 747 -12.69 15.98 -6.79
N ASN A 748 -13.31 16.86 -7.58
CA ASN A 748 -12.64 18.06 -8.09
C ASN A 748 -13.11 19.39 -7.48
N VAL A 749 -14.31 19.45 -6.92
CA VAL A 749 -14.90 20.69 -6.36
C VAL A 749 -14.91 20.62 -4.84
N ILE A 750 -15.44 19.55 -4.23
CA ILE A 750 -15.62 19.46 -2.77
C ILE A 750 -14.29 19.63 -1.98
N PRO A 751 -13.19 18.92 -2.28
CA PRO A 751 -11.90 19.14 -1.63
C PRO A 751 -11.36 20.58 -1.75
N ARG A 752 -11.50 21.20 -2.92
CA ARG A 752 -11.04 22.58 -3.17
C ARG A 752 -11.90 23.61 -2.45
N LEU A 753 -13.21 23.36 -2.32
CA LEU A 753 -14.13 24.19 -1.54
C LEU A 753 -13.85 24.05 -0.03
N GLY A 754 -13.52 22.83 0.41
CA GLY A 754 -12.99 22.51 1.73
C GLY A 754 -11.75 23.33 2.08
N GLU A 755 -10.75 23.30 1.20
CA GLU A 755 -9.51 24.08 1.26
C GLU A 755 -9.79 25.60 1.33
N ALA A 756 -10.72 26.10 0.52
CA ALA A 756 -11.01 27.54 0.40
C ALA A 756 -11.90 28.14 1.50
N ILE A 757 -12.81 27.37 2.11
CA ILE A 757 -13.76 27.87 3.11
C ILE A 757 -13.36 27.47 4.54
N ALA A 758 -12.84 26.25 4.74
CA ALA A 758 -12.52 25.71 6.06
C ALA A 758 -11.00 25.47 6.29
N GLY A 759 -10.16 25.66 5.27
CA GLY A 759 -8.70 25.46 5.38
C GLY A 759 -8.24 23.99 5.51
N ASP A 760 -9.17 23.05 5.66
CA ASP A 760 -8.90 21.62 5.86
C ASP A 760 -9.39 20.80 4.67
N ARG A 761 -8.53 20.67 3.65
CA ARG A 761 -8.79 19.84 2.48
C ARG A 761 -8.96 18.35 2.81
N ALA A 762 -8.17 17.84 3.76
CA ALA A 762 -8.05 16.40 4.02
C ALA A 762 -9.36 15.82 4.58
N SER A 763 -10.06 16.58 5.42
CA SER A 763 -11.38 16.21 5.95
C SER A 763 -12.46 16.09 4.86
N TYR A 764 -12.38 16.89 3.78
CA TYR A 764 -13.32 16.82 2.67
C TYR A 764 -12.93 15.81 1.57
N GLU A 765 -11.65 15.45 1.46
CA GLU A 765 -11.24 14.25 0.73
C GLU A 765 -11.77 12.99 1.46
N TYR A 766 -11.55 12.86 2.77
CA TYR A 766 -12.12 11.78 3.59
C TYR A 766 -13.65 11.67 3.47
N LEU A 767 -14.37 12.80 3.43
CA LEU A 767 -15.83 12.82 3.23
C LEU A 767 -16.22 12.04 1.96
N VAL A 768 -15.62 12.36 0.82
CA VAL A 768 -15.93 11.74 -0.48
C VAL A 768 -15.55 10.25 -0.49
N GLU A 769 -14.40 9.91 0.09
CA GLU A 769 -13.97 8.52 0.22
C GLU A 769 -14.91 7.69 1.11
N SER A 770 -15.41 8.26 2.22
CA SER A 770 -16.33 7.60 3.16
C SER A 770 -17.66 7.23 2.51
N ILE A 771 -18.20 8.10 1.65
CA ILE A 771 -19.47 7.90 0.93
C ILE A 771 -19.36 6.68 -0.01
N ARG A 772 -18.23 6.54 -0.72
CA ARG A 772 -18.00 5.39 -1.60
C ARG A 772 -17.84 4.07 -0.84
N LYS A 773 -17.30 4.10 0.39
CA LYS A 773 -17.16 2.91 1.26
C LYS A 773 -18.44 2.49 1.97
N PHE A 774 -19.42 3.37 2.12
CA PHE A 774 -20.70 3.03 2.73
C PHE A 774 -21.48 1.98 1.90
N PRO A 775 -22.24 1.06 2.53
CA PRO A 775 -23.00 0.05 1.80
C PRO A 775 -24.07 0.67 0.88
N PRO A 776 -24.35 0.08 -0.30
CA PRO A 776 -25.49 0.47 -1.13
C PRO A 776 -26.83 0.39 -0.38
N GLN A 777 -27.82 1.14 -0.85
CA GLN A 777 -29.12 1.29 -0.20
C GLN A 777 -29.80 -0.06 0.15
N ASN A 778 -29.79 -1.02 -0.78
CA ASN A 778 -30.40 -2.34 -0.57
C ASN A 778 -29.66 -3.17 0.49
N GLU A 779 -28.33 -3.03 0.58
CA GLU A 779 -27.48 -3.73 1.55
C GLU A 779 -27.64 -3.15 2.95
N PHE A 780 -27.63 -1.81 3.08
CA PHE A 780 -27.89 -1.16 4.36
C PHE A 780 -29.34 -1.38 4.84
N ALA A 781 -30.32 -1.43 3.93
CA ALA A 781 -31.68 -1.84 4.26
C ALA A 781 -31.79 -3.31 4.71
N GLN A 782 -30.86 -4.19 4.29
CA GLN A 782 -30.80 -5.56 4.81
C GLN A 782 -30.18 -5.60 6.22
N ILE A 783 -29.11 -4.85 6.48
CA ILE A 783 -28.51 -4.72 7.83
C ILE A 783 -29.56 -4.26 8.87
N ILE A 784 -30.51 -3.40 8.46
CA ILE A 784 -31.64 -2.97 9.29
C ILE A 784 -32.59 -4.13 9.63
N ARG A 785 -32.89 -5.01 8.66
CA ARG A 785 -33.71 -6.22 8.89
C ARG A 785 -32.99 -7.24 9.76
N ASP A 786 -31.70 -7.45 9.51
CA ASP A 786 -30.86 -8.41 10.24
C ASP A 786 -30.67 -8.03 11.72
N ALA A 787 -30.87 -6.75 12.07
CA ALA A 787 -30.92 -6.26 13.45
C ALA A 787 -32.30 -6.42 14.13
N GLY A 788 -33.33 -6.89 13.42
CA GLY A 788 -34.68 -7.15 13.94
C GLY A 788 -35.76 -6.16 13.51
N PHE A 789 -35.44 -5.09 12.77
CA PHE A 789 -36.45 -4.12 12.33
C PHE A 789 -37.27 -4.60 11.13
N THR A 790 -38.59 -4.38 11.18
CA THR A 790 -39.45 -4.51 10.00
C THR A 790 -39.32 -3.26 9.12
N THR A 791 -39.10 -3.45 7.82
CA THR A 791 -38.95 -2.36 6.84
C THR A 791 -40.14 -2.28 5.89
N VAL A 792 -40.71 -1.10 5.66
CA VAL A 792 -41.80 -0.90 4.69
C VAL A 792 -41.24 -0.79 3.26
N GLY A 793 -41.79 -1.57 2.33
CA GLY A 793 -41.35 -1.59 0.93
C GLY A 793 -39.87 -1.96 0.80
N LYS A 794 -39.09 -1.16 0.06
CA LYS A 794 -37.63 -1.34 -0.04
C LYS A 794 -36.87 -1.08 1.27
N GLY A 795 -37.49 -0.43 2.27
CA GLY A 795 -36.84 0.01 3.51
C GLY A 795 -36.04 1.31 3.41
N TYR A 796 -36.03 1.94 2.23
CA TYR A 796 -35.37 3.22 1.97
C TYR A 796 -36.11 4.07 0.93
N GLU A 797 -35.80 5.36 0.89
CA GLU A 797 -36.27 6.33 -0.11
C GLU A 797 -35.06 7.14 -0.61
N ASN A 798 -34.85 7.17 -1.93
CA ASN A 798 -33.80 7.96 -2.57
C ASN A 798 -34.21 9.43 -2.73
N LEU A 799 -33.39 10.35 -2.22
CA LEU A 799 -33.49 11.79 -2.44
C LEU A 799 -32.46 12.24 -3.49
N THR A 800 -32.77 13.30 -4.24
CA THR A 800 -31.91 13.89 -5.28
C THR A 800 -31.21 12.82 -6.14
N PHE A 801 -32.03 12.02 -6.82
CA PHE A 801 -31.63 10.94 -7.74
C PHE A 801 -30.75 9.82 -7.12
N GLY A 802 -30.75 9.66 -5.79
CA GLY A 802 -30.01 8.62 -5.06
C GLY A 802 -28.73 9.11 -4.37
N THR A 803 -28.42 10.41 -4.45
CA THR A 803 -27.26 11.02 -3.79
C THR A 803 -27.34 10.92 -2.26
N VAL A 804 -28.57 10.92 -1.72
CA VAL A 804 -28.89 10.76 -0.30
C VAL A 804 -30.07 9.80 -0.19
N ALA A 805 -30.12 9.00 0.88
CA ALA A 805 -31.24 8.11 1.16
C ALA A 805 -31.77 8.29 2.59
N ILE A 806 -33.09 8.16 2.75
CA ILE A 806 -33.73 7.99 4.06
C ILE A 806 -34.06 6.51 4.24
N HIS A 807 -33.36 5.86 5.17
CA HIS A 807 -33.65 4.50 5.62
C HIS A 807 -34.63 4.52 6.79
N THR A 808 -35.50 3.50 6.90
CA THR A 808 -36.53 3.44 7.96
C THR A 808 -36.83 2.01 8.37
N GLY A 809 -36.80 1.75 9.68
CA GLY A 809 -37.16 0.48 10.31
C GLY A 809 -38.10 0.69 11.51
N TYR A 810 -38.96 -0.29 11.76
CA TYR A 810 -39.92 -0.30 12.87
C TYR A 810 -39.67 -1.51 13.76
N LYS A 811 -39.58 -1.29 15.08
CA LYS A 811 -39.56 -2.34 16.08
C LYS A 811 -41.00 -2.73 16.41
N PHE A 812 -41.30 -4.02 16.44
CA PHE A 812 -42.61 -4.60 16.75
C PHE A 812 -42.44 -5.66 17.85
#